data_AF-A0A1V5TTE8-F1
#
_entry.id   AF-A0A1V5TTE8-F1
#
_cell.length_a   1.000
_cell.length_b   1.000
_cell.length_c   1.000
_cell.angle_alpha   90.00
_cell.angle_beta   90.00
_cell.angle_gamma   90.00
#
_symmetry.space_group_name_H-M   'P 1'
#
loop_
_entity.id
_entity.type
_entity.pdbx_description
1 polymer ?
#
loop_
_entity_poly.entity_id
_entity_poly.type
_entity_poly.pdbx_seq_one_letter_code
_entity_poly.pdbx_strand_id
1 'polypeptide(L)'
;MFHKRSFFKTAAAALAMVLVLACVQPAADAAVSVPRAPLQAAVLSDIHYYPQSLMGDKGDAWRQYCENNARQDAQCEALLGAALDAVEQHARTNGCKYIFIPGDLTKDSEYAGHAELAGKLEDFERRSGIQVLVINGNHDINNSGATTFENNRPEKTLATSPEEFKQIYANLGYDLACSTYTPPPGKKAGMLSYAARLEGGYRLIVIDACKYSSDSTPHGLNEHKTGGNITPELMDWILRQSAEAAACGETVIGMAHHSLVPQFEIEPSVFQDFVVDNWLETTETLADAGMRYVFTGHMHTSNIASHVTDRGETITDCSTASLTGFPNTFREVLFEPAGKGVSAQFNTFDVDCVTQIQADGKVYEKPYRNTFSFGQTYGKTGLPDFAVDMAETYLSDIFDDIREGGGLLAYLQQKGIDLESILANALGKGLAVGKTDLFTSRNIMSFAGDLAAQIDEVYINDPARVLGVIRRIADGLMSMPVSDLPCTKFIETLGFGDPAKPGTLQDASYSILATLYPGDEDIGDDLFLHDVLARFADGSNAKALYDRLVDVVIDDLLLSEILASLKFNPGSLFPPDTALHIVGVMLTALIDVIFRGDNSFTNIIESTLSVLPAQYDSVEGILGYFTGEYLTSSQFDAWGATISQMLGCLVTDTNPGFKQDSVVVLTYSGSVEVIPTVADYRLPSNVAVTFGNDARSTRNITWLTKYSVTGSDIELIPFGEAPVFRGIPTRNAGIISSSERVTRSYPGADLGIAGFLEYAFPLVRHEIRLTGLKPGSKYFYRIGDAAKGWWSPAGVIETAGDSDRFAFLHMTDPQAQNEAQYRVWADVVDTAFKQYPQAKFILSSGDLVDNAANVRQYGWLFNTAAENLRSTALMTTAGNHEEKGFALDENFLLPDAPAQDRSSGVYYSFDYQNAHFIVLNTNDLSEDGALSDGQLAWLKADTAASGAQWKIVSLHKAMYSNGSHYDDSDVKALRKQLASLMPQLGIDLVLQGHDHVYLRTGVMSGNKVVISETRQLAFDGRNYQAKIEPEGTVYAISACAGVKYYPPKSALMTRLQFPKAERTAAVELPVFSAVQIEGSTLYFDAYTVDNGKTARIDSFALQKAAAPTAETETPAGAEQGGSPAPQHNTQNTVVTQKASKSVPVSSDITLRSGVPQACGVSPAQQSQPAGETDTVFDEAIPLTGSNEANGALYLLCFAGLAALAALRAKRTKKEYNN
;
A
#
# COMPACT_ATOMS: atom_id res chain seq x y z
N MET A 1 38.21 -28.26 51.40
CA MET A 1 39.44 -27.55 50.99
C MET A 1 39.51 -27.28 49.47
N PHE A 2 38.36 -27.14 48.77
CA PHE A 2 38.28 -27.00 47.30
C PHE A 2 37.51 -25.74 46.84
N HIS A 3 37.32 -24.73 47.70
CA HIS A 3 36.54 -23.52 47.38
C HIS A 3 37.31 -22.21 47.48
N LYS A 4 38.63 -22.23 47.73
CA LYS A 4 39.46 -21.01 47.84
C LYS A 4 40.39 -20.74 46.64
N ARG A 5 40.42 -21.60 45.61
CA ARG A 5 41.26 -21.42 44.41
C ARG A 5 40.53 -20.81 43.19
N SER A 6 39.20 -20.79 43.18
CA SER A 6 38.40 -20.15 42.12
C SER A 6 38.36 -18.63 42.31
N PHE A 7 38.07 -18.16 43.54
CA PHE A 7 37.93 -16.72 43.84
C PHE A 7 39.20 -15.89 43.57
N PHE A 8 40.39 -16.44 43.80
CA PHE A 8 41.66 -15.75 43.52
C PHE A 8 42.01 -15.71 42.02
N LYS A 9 41.48 -16.62 41.19
CA LYS A 9 41.68 -16.56 39.74
C LYS A 9 40.74 -15.56 39.08
N THR A 10 39.49 -15.46 39.53
CA THR A 10 38.54 -14.43 39.07
C THR A 10 38.92 -13.04 39.57
N ALA A 11 39.40 -12.91 40.81
CA ALA A 11 39.90 -11.63 41.32
C ALA A 11 41.21 -11.18 40.63
N ALA A 12 42.12 -12.10 40.31
CA ALA A 12 43.34 -11.77 39.56
C ALA A 12 43.07 -11.46 38.09
N ALA A 13 42.09 -12.14 37.46
CA ALA A 13 41.64 -11.82 36.10
C ALA A 13 40.91 -10.48 36.05
N ALA A 14 40.04 -10.18 37.02
CA ALA A 14 39.38 -8.88 37.14
C ALA A 14 40.37 -7.76 37.45
N LEU A 15 41.39 -7.99 38.30
CA LEU A 15 42.41 -6.99 38.60
C LEU A 15 43.39 -6.79 37.44
N ALA A 16 43.73 -7.85 36.69
CA ALA A 16 44.51 -7.74 35.46
C ALA A 16 43.72 -7.03 34.36
N MET A 17 42.40 -7.26 34.27
CA MET A 17 41.53 -6.58 33.32
C MET A 17 41.28 -5.12 33.71
N VAL A 18 41.19 -4.79 35.00
CA VAL A 18 41.16 -3.40 35.51
C VAL A 18 42.52 -2.72 35.35
N LEU A 19 43.64 -3.42 35.48
CA LEU A 19 44.98 -2.86 35.21
C LEU A 19 45.26 -2.71 33.71
N VAL A 20 44.73 -3.59 32.85
CA VAL A 20 44.75 -3.41 31.39
C VAL A 20 43.83 -2.26 30.98
N LEU A 21 42.64 -2.13 31.59
CA LEU A 21 41.74 -0.99 31.38
C LEU A 21 42.29 0.33 31.98
N ALA A 22 43.16 0.27 32.99
CA ALA A 22 43.83 1.44 33.58
C ALA A 22 45.17 1.79 32.91
N CYS A 23 45.77 0.89 32.14
CA CYS A 23 46.98 1.13 31.35
C CYS A 23 46.70 1.42 29.86
N VAL A 24 45.47 1.24 29.39
CA VAL A 24 45.00 1.89 28.16
C VAL A 24 44.52 3.29 28.54
N GLN A 25 45.46 4.20 28.78
CA GLN A 25 45.16 5.57 28.43
C GLN A 25 45.00 5.57 26.91
N PRO A 26 43.87 6.03 26.34
CA PRO A 26 43.95 6.48 24.97
C PRO A 26 45.07 7.52 24.96
N ALA A 27 46.06 7.31 24.10
CA ALA A 27 46.87 8.43 23.67
C ALA A 27 45.87 9.41 23.06
N ALA A 28 45.36 10.32 23.87
CA ALA A 28 44.80 11.56 23.40
C ALA A 28 46.00 12.31 22.83
N ASP A 29 46.43 11.91 21.63
CA ASP A 29 46.95 12.90 20.71
C ASP A 29 45.90 13.99 20.70
N ALA A 30 46.29 15.18 21.16
CA ALA A 30 45.44 16.34 21.09
C ALA A 30 45.06 16.49 19.61
N ALA A 31 43.86 16.00 19.25
CA ALA A 31 43.35 16.10 17.91
C ALA A 31 43.31 17.60 17.61
N VAL A 32 44.19 18.02 16.70
CA VAL A 32 44.20 19.39 16.24
C VAL A 32 42.87 19.59 15.54
N SER A 33 41.95 20.31 16.19
CA SER A 33 40.68 20.70 15.60
C SER A 33 40.96 21.37 14.26
N VAL A 34 40.46 20.78 13.17
CA VAL A 34 40.65 21.31 11.82
C VAL A 34 39.69 22.48 11.63
N PRO A 35 40.17 23.69 11.30
CA PRO A 35 39.28 24.82 11.02
C PRO A 35 38.38 24.50 9.82
N ARG A 36 37.06 24.72 9.97
CA ARG A 36 36.12 24.54 8.85
C ARG A 36 36.34 25.64 7.81
N ALA A 37 36.50 25.24 6.55
CA ALA A 37 36.63 26.14 5.41
C ALA A 37 35.67 25.70 4.29
N PRO A 38 35.31 26.56 3.34
CA PRO A 38 34.47 26.17 2.22
C PRO A 38 35.05 25.00 1.43
N LEU A 39 34.19 24.11 0.95
CA LEU A 39 34.54 22.94 0.14
C LEU A 39 33.66 22.91 -1.11
N GLN A 40 34.29 22.95 -2.29
CA GLN A 40 33.61 22.83 -3.58
C GLN A 40 33.85 21.44 -4.16
N ALA A 41 32.77 20.74 -4.51
CA ALA A 41 32.80 19.45 -5.19
C ALA A 41 31.81 19.42 -6.37
N ALA A 42 32.03 18.48 -7.29
CA ALA A 42 31.08 18.10 -8.32
C ALA A 42 30.58 16.66 -8.07
N VAL A 43 29.39 16.34 -8.58
CA VAL A 43 28.76 15.02 -8.46
C VAL A 43 28.32 14.59 -9.85
N LEU A 44 28.82 13.44 -10.29
CA LEU A 44 28.42 12.76 -11.54
C LEU A 44 27.89 11.40 -11.11
N SER A 45 26.76 10.94 -11.63
CA SER A 45 26.17 9.67 -11.21
C SER A 45 25.77 8.79 -12.38
N ASP A 46 25.72 7.48 -12.13
CA ASP A 46 25.19 6.44 -13.03
C ASP A 46 25.70 6.64 -14.46
N ILE A 47 27.03 6.57 -14.60
CA ILE A 47 27.73 6.79 -15.85
C ILE A 47 27.37 5.69 -16.85
N HIS A 48 27.20 4.46 -16.37
CA HIS A 48 26.99 3.26 -17.19
C HIS A 48 27.96 3.20 -18.38
N TYR A 49 29.24 3.42 -18.11
CA TYR A 49 30.25 3.44 -19.14
C TYR A 49 30.31 2.10 -19.88
N TYR A 50 30.13 2.14 -21.20
CA TYR A 50 30.30 0.99 -22.07
C TYR A 50 31.57 1.16 -22.92
N PRO A 51 32.55 0.25 -22.82
CA PRO A 51 33.85 0.42 -23.47
C PRO A 51 33.76 0.24 -24.99
N GLN A 52 34.50 1.07 -25.74
CA GLN A 52 34.54 0.96 -27.20
C GLN A 52 35.09 -0.40 -27.67
N SER A 53 35.99 -1.00 -26.88
CA SER A 53 36.58 -2.31 -27.19
C SER A 53 35.55 -3.43 -27.29
N LEU A 54 34.39 -3.30 -26.64
CA LEU A 54 33.32 -4.30 -26.66
C LEU A 54 32.22 -4.01 -27.69
N MET A 55 32.24 -2.85 -28.36
CA MET A 55 31.21 -2.48 -29.37
C MET A 55 31.40 -3.20 -30.72
N GLY A 56 32.55 -3.87 -30.93
CA GLY A 56 32.91 -4.49 -32.20
C GLY A 56 33.05 -3.48 -33.34
N ASP A 57 32.51 -3.82 -34.51
CA ASP A 57 32.49 -2.95 -35.69
C ASP A 57 31.30 -1.96 -35.70
N LYS A 58 30.54 -1.90 -34.59
CA LYS A 58 29.27 -1.18 -34.48
C LYS A 58 28.26 -1.62 -35.55
N GLY A 59 28.26 -2.91 -35.88
CA GLY A 59 27.32 -3.55 -36.80
C GLY A 59 25.87 -3.53 -36.31
N ASP A 60 24.99 -4.25 -37.02
CA ASP A 60 23.55 -4.22 -36.76
C ASP A 60 23.19 -4.65 -35.33
N ALA A 61 23.88 -5.66 -34.78
CA ALA A 61 23.63 -6.16 -33.41
C ALA A 61 23.89 -5.10 -32.33
N TRP A 62 24.96 -4.31 -32.47
CA TRP A 62 25.27 -3.21 -31.54
C TRP A 62 24.25 -2.06 -31.68
N ARG A 63 23.86 -1.71 -32.92
CA ARG A 63 22.87 -0.66 -33.14
C ARG A 63 21.51 -1.04 -32.56
N GLN A 64 21.07 -2.27 -32.78
CA GLN A 64 19.83 -2.79 -32.20
C GLN A 64 19.90 -2.80 -30.67
N TYR A 65 21.04 -3.19 -30.08
CA TYR A 65 21.25 -3.11 -28.63
C TYR A 65 21.10 -1.67 -28.12
N CYS A 66 21.72 -0.68 -28.78
CA CYS A 66 21.58 0.73 -28.39
C CYS A 66 20.17 1.30 -28.62
N GLU A 67 19.46 0.84 -29.64
CA GLU A 67 18.09 1.30 -29.94
C GLU A 67 17.08 0.78 -28.92
N ASN A 68 17.29 -0.44 -28.42
CA ASN A 68 16.38 -1.11 -27.49
C ASN A 68 16.74 -0.85 -26.02
N ASN A 69 17.78 -0.06 -25.75
CA ASN A 69 18.20 0.29 -24.40
C ASN A 69 17.80 1.74 -24.08
N ALA A 70 17.23 1.97 -22.89
CA ALA A 70 16.88 3.29 -22.35
C ALA A 70 18.13 4.07 -21.88
N ARG A 71 19.30 3.77 -22.42
CA ARG A 71 20.60 4.38 -22.11
C ARG A 71 21.28 4.82 -23.40
N GLN A 72 22.11 5.84 -23.31
CA GLN A 72 22.82 6.40 -24.45
C GLN A 72 24.22 5.80 -24.57
N ASP A 73 24.31 4.46 -24.62
CA ASP A 73 25.57 3.70 -24.57
C ASP A 73 26.54 4.13 -25.69
N ALA A 74 26.02 4.37 -26.89
CA ALA A 74 26.83 4.85 -28.03
C ALA A 74 27.37 6.29 -27.83
N GLN A 75 26.72 7.10 -26.98
CA GLN A 75 27.14 8.47 -26.67
C GLN A 75 27.88 8.59 -25.33
N CYS A 76 27.99 7.51 -24.54
CA CYS A 76 28.48 7.56 -23.15
C CYS A 76 29.85 8.25 -23.02
N GLU A 77 30.78 7.99 -23.95
CA GLU A 77 32.11 8.60 -23.93
C GLU A 77 32.08 10.11 -24.20
N ALA A 78 31.20 10.57 -25.11
CA ALA A 78 31.03 11.99 -25.40
C ALA A 78 30.36 12.71 -24.22
N LEU A 79 29.39 12.06 -23.56
CA LEU A 79 28.70 12.57 -22.38
C LEU A 79 29.65 12.71 -21.19
N LEU A 80 30.43 11.67 -20.90
CA LEU A 80 31.46 11.70 -19.85
C LEU A 80 32.51 12.78 -20.15
N GLY A 81 33.01 12.84 -21.37
CA GLY A 81 33.99 13.85 -21.78
C GLY A 81 33.46 15.28 -21.59
N ALA A 82 32.23 15.55 -22.05
CA ALA A 82 31.61 16.86 -21.92
C ALA A 82 31.39 17.29 -20.46
N ALA A 83 30.95 16.36 -19.61
CA ALA A 83 30.77 16.61 -18.17
C ALA A 83 32.11 16.91 -17.47
N LEU A 84 33.15 16.12 -17.75
CA LEU A 84 34.50 16.35 -17.19
C LEU A 84 35.10 17.68 -17.67
N ASP A 85 34.92 18.03 -18.94
CA ASP A 85 35.36 19.32 -19.49
C ASP A 85 34.61 20.50 -18.84
N ALA A 86 33.31 20.34 -18.59
CA ALA A 86 32.52 21.35 -17.89
C ALA A 86 33.02 21.55 -16.45
N VAL A 87 33.21 20.47 -15.69
CA VAL A 87 33.75 20.52 -14.33
C VAL A 87 35.16 21.13 -14.31
N GLU A 88 36.05 20.73 -15.22
CA GLU A 88 37.39 21.33 -15.30
C GLU A 88 37.34 22.83 -15.61
N GLN A 89 36.46 23.25 -16.52
CA GLN A 89 36.30 24.66 -16.84
C GLN A 89 35.75 25.46 -15.64
N HIS A 90 34.71 24.95 -14.97
CA HIS A 90 34.12 25.58 -13.80
C HIS A 90 35.09 25.62 -12.61
N ALA A 91 35.92 24.58 -12.43
CA ALA A 91 36.96 24.51 -11.40
C ALA A 91 37.95 25.68 -11.44
N ARG A 92 38.17 26.27 -12.62
CA ARG A 92 39.02 27.47 -12.78
C ARG A 92 38.44 28.70 -12.10
N THR A 93 37.13 28.74 -11.87
CA THR A 93 36.43 29.86 -11.23
C THR A 93 35.91 29.54 -9.84
N ASN A 94 35.35 28.34 -9.61
CA ASN A 94 34.76 27.95 -8.32
C ASN A 94 35.75 27.22 -7.39
N GLY A 95 36.93 26.81 -7.91
CA GLY A 95 37.95 26.14 -7.13
C GLY A 95 37.64 24.67 -6.77
N CYS A 96 36.75 24.00 -7.51
CA CYS A 96 36.40 22.58 -7.31
C CYS A 96 37.65 21.70 -7.16
N LYS A 97 37.65 20.84 -6.14
CA LYS A 97 38.75 19.94 -5.81
C LYS A 97 38.41 18.46 -5.88
N TYR A 98 37.12 18.13 -5.85
CA TYR A 98 36.66 16.77 -5.74
C TYR A 98 35.51 16.48 -6.70
N ILE A 99 35.48 15.27 -7.26
CA ILE A 99 34.33 14.68 -7.93
C ILE A 99 33.87 13.47 -7.11
N PHE A 100 32.58 13.43 -6.80
CA PHE A 100 31.90 12.29 -6.20
C PHE A 100 31.15 11.52 -7.28
N ILE A 101 31.32 10.19 -7.31
CA ILE A 101 30.63 9.30 -8.25
C ILE A 101 29.93 8.17 -7.48
N PRO A 102 28.62 8.32 -7.16
CA PRO A 102 27.87 7.38 -6.34
C PRO A 102 27.36 6.17 -7.14
N GLY A 103 28.26 5.35 -7.67
CA GLY A 103 27.93 4.05 -8.27
C GLY A 103 27.51 4.07 -9.74
N ASP A 104 27.14 2.88 -10.20
CA ASP A 104 26.80 2.52 -11.58
C ASP A 104 27.79 3.09 -12.59
N LEU A 105 29.05 2.75 -12.35
CA LEU A 105 30.18 3.21 -13.14
C LEU A 105 30.14 2.60 -14.54
N THR A 106 29.79 1.32 -14.66
CA THR A 106 29.69 0.58 -15.93
C THR A 106 28.26 0.10 -16.19
N LYS A 107 28.00 -0.40 -17.40
CA LYS A 107 26.66 -0.81 -17.80
C LYS A 107 26.20 -2.08 -17.08
N ASP A 108 26.98 -3.15 -17.07
CA ASP A 108 26.63 -4.43 -16.45
C ASP A 108 27.88 -5.19 -15.94
N SER A 109 28.82 -4.48 -15.31
CA SER A 109 30.05 -4.98 -14.67
C SER A 109 31.16 -5.42 -15.62
N GLU A 110 31.13 -4.98 -16.89
CA GLU A 110 32.16 -5.32 -17.86
C GLU A 110 33.55 -4.93 -17.35
N TYR A 111 34.43 -5.91 -17.15
CA TYR A 111 35.79 -5.67 -16.66
C TYR A 111 36.56 -4.67 -17.53
N ALA A 112 36.42 -4.79 -18.86
CA ALA A 112 37.02 -3.84 -19.80
C ALA A 112 36.46 -2.42 -19.62
N GLY A 113 35.15 -2.30 -19.32
CA GLY A 113 34.49 -1.03 -19.03
C GLY A 113 35.07 -0.35 -17.80
N HIS A 114 35.22 -1.10 -16.72
CA HIS A 114 35.81 -0.58 -15.49
C HIS A 114 37.26 -0.14 -15.68
N ALA A 115 38.08 -0.96 -16.35
CA ALA A 115 39.48 -0.64 -16.59
C ALA A 115 39.66 0.62 -17.47
N GLU A 116 38.88 0.74 -18.54
CA GLU A 116 38.91 1.92 -19.42
C GLU A 116 38.39 3.18 -18.71
N LEU A 117 37.28 3.09 -17.98
CA LEU A 117 36.73 4.21 -17.23
C LEU A 117 37.71 4.70 -16.15
N ALA A 118 38.28 3.79 -15.36
CA ALA A 118 39.28 4.15 -14.35
C ALA A 118 40.48 4.88 -14.98
N GLY A 119 41.00 4.38 -16.11
CA GLY A 119 42.07 5.05 -16.85
C GLY A 119 41.71 6.48 -17.29
N LYS A 120 40.49 6.69 -17.79
CA LYS A 120 39.99 8.02 -18.19
C LYS A 120 39.86 8.98 -17.00
N LEU A 121 39.37 8.49 -15.86
CA LEU A 121 39.25 9.28 -14.64
C LEU A 121 40.62 9.64 -14.06
N GLU A 122 41.58 8.71 -14.06
CA GLU A 122 42.96 9.00 -13.64
C GLU A 122 43.66 10.00 -14.59
N ASP A 123 43.42 9.90 -15.90
CA ASP A 123 43.90 10.90 -16.87
C ASP A 123 43.31 12.28 -16.58
N PHE A 124 42.03 12.33 -16.20
CA PHE A 124 41.38 13.54 -15.74
C PHE A 124 42.01 14.11 -14.46
N GLU A 125 42.30 13.28 -13.45
CA GLU A 125 42.98 13.75 -12.24
C GLU A 125 44.37 14.34 -12.56
N ARG A 126 45.14 13.64 -13.39
CA ARG A 126 46.49 14.08 -13.80
C ARG A 126 46.48 15.43 -14.50
N ARG A 127 45.49 15.69 -15.36
CA ARG A 127 45.40 16.94 -16.14
C ARG A 127 44.78 18.10 -15.37
N SER A 128 43.76 17.83 -14.54
CA SER A 128 42.97 18.86 -13.86
C SER A 128 43.47 19.18 -12.45
N GLY A 129 44.09 18.21 -11.77
CA GLY A 129 44.42 18.27 -10.34
C GLY A 129 43.19 18.14 -9.42
N ILE A 130 42.04 17.74 -9.95
CA ILE A 130 40.80 17.45 -9.21
C ILE A 130 40.82 15.96 -8.86
N GLN A 131 40.48 15.62 -7.62
CA GLN A 131 40.46 14.23 -7.15
C GLN A 131 39.09 13.59 -7.38
N VAL A 132 39.06 12.33 -7.80
CA VAL A 132 37.85 11.57 -8.11
C VAL A 132 37.67 10.48 -7.06
N LEU A 133 36.48 10.42 -6.45
CA LEU A 133 36.13 9.43 -5.44
C LEU A 133 34.92 8.64 -5.94
N VAL A 134 35.06 7.31 -6.00
CA VAL A 134 34.05 6.42 -6.57
C VAL A 134 33.56 5.39 -5.55
N ILE A 135 32.34 4.92 -5.76
CA ILE A 135 31.83 3.68 -5.17
C ILE A 135 31.17 2.84 -6.25
N ASN A 136 30.88 1.57 -5.97
CA ASN A 136 30.11 0.71 -6.84
C ASN A 136 28.60 1.00 -6.75
N GLY A 137 27.88 0.76 -7.84
CA GLY A 137 26.44 0.56 -7.85
C GLY A 137 26.06 -0.91 -8.07
N ASN A 138 24.76 -1.19 -8.20
CA ASN A 138 24.28 -2.56 -8.39
C ASN A 138 24.69 -3.15 -9.74
N HIS A 139 24.98 -2.32 -10.74
CA HIS A 139 25.45 -2.79 -12.04
C HIS A 139 26.92 -3.19 -12.07
N ASP A 140 27.73 -2.79 -11.08
CA ASP A 140 29.20 -2.86 -11.19
C ASP A 140 29.82 -4.19 -10.73
N ILE A 141 29.10 -5.01 -9.96
CA ILE A 141 29.71 -6.18 -9.28
C ILE A 141 28.93 -7.46 -9.56
N ASN A 142 29.62 -8.50 -10.05
CA ASN A 142 29.05 -9.84 -10.29
C ASN A 142 27.75 -9.81 -11.13
N ASN A 143 27.65 -8.89 -12.10
CA ASN A 143 26.50 -8.82 -12.98
C ASN A 143 26.69 -9.75 -14.18
N SER A 144 25.79 -10.72 -14.35
CA SER A 144 25.86 -11.72 -15.41
C SER A 144 25.48 -11.19 -16.80
N GLY A 145 24.99 -9.95 -16.87
CA GLY A 145 24.62 -9.24 -18.09
C GLY A 145 25.80 -8.67 -18.88
N ALA A 146 27.03 -8.71 -18.33
CA ALA A 146 28.23 -8.24 -19.02
C ALA A 146 28.33 -8.82 -20.45
N THR A 147 28.21 -7.96 -21.46
CA THR A 147 28.07 -8.37 -22.87
C THR A 147 29.12 -7.70 -23.77
N THR A 148 29.58 -8.41 -24.81
CA THR A 148 30.43 -7.92 -25.91
C THR A 148 29.76 -8.15 -27.26
N PHE A 149 30.07 -7.29 -28.24
CA PHE A 149 29.58 -7.31 -29.62
C PHE A 149 30.72 -7.44 -30.65
N GLU A 150 31.94 -7.80 -30.22
CA GLU A 150 33.13 -7.91 -31.08
C GLU A 150 32.93 -8.80 -32.33
N ASN A 151 32.05 -9.79 -32.23
CA ASN A 151 31.74 -10.73 -33.31
C ASN A 151 30.41 -10.41 -34.03
N ASN A 152 29.95 -9.15 -33.98
CA ASN A 152 28.67 -8.66 -34.52
C ASN A 152 27.46 -9.49 -34.05
N ARG A 153 27.52 -9.92 -32.79
CA ARG A 153 26.45 -10.60 -32.04
C ARG A 153 26.72 -10.42 -30.53
N PRO A 154 25.70 -10.41 -29.66
CA PRO A 154 25.89 -10.35 -28.23
C PRO A 154 26.51 -11.65 -27.71
N GLU A 155 27.59 -11.53 -26.95
CA GLU A 155 28.26 -12.63 -26.27
C GLU A 155 28.62 -12.23 -24.84
N LYS A 156 28.62 -13.16 -23.90
CA LYS A 156 29.05 -12.86 -22.52
C LYS A 156 30.53 -12.47 -22.48
N THR A 157 30.85 -11.43 -21.71
CA THR A 157 32.22 -11.03 -21.41
C THR A 157 32.54 -11.23 -19.92
N LEU A 158 33.76 -10.88 -19.51
CA LEU A 158 34.20 -10.98 -18.12
C LEU A 158 33.47 -9.94 -17.24
N ALA A 159 32.70 -10.44 -16.28
CA ALA A 159 32.10 -9.65 -15.20
C ALA A 159 33.12 -9.37 -14.08
N THR A 160 32.99 -8.23 -13.42
CA THR A 160 33.94 -7.76 -12.40
C THR A 160 33.57 -8.25 -11.01
N SER A 161 34.54 -8.87 -10.31
CA SER A 161 34.39 -9.24 -8.89
C SER A 161 34.66 -8.05 -7.96
N PRO A 162 34.19 -8.06 -6.69
CA PRO A 162 34.46 -6.96 -5.76
C PRO A 162 35.96 -6.78 -5.48
N GLU A 163 36.75 -7.86 -5.47
CA GLU A 163 38.20 -7.73 -5.32
C GLU A 163 38.87 -7.06 -6.53
N GLU A 164 38.41 -7.33 -7.74
CA GLU A 164 38.92 -6.70 -8.96
C GLU A 164 38.50 -5.23 -9.04
N PHE A 165 37.25 -4.91 -8.70
CA PHE A 165 36.78 -3.52 -8.62
C PHE A 165 37.71 -2.69 -7.72
N LYS A 166 38.00 -3.19 -6.51
CA LYS A 166 38.89 -2.50 -5.56
C LYS A 166 40.31 -2.33 -6.09
N GLN A 167 40.79 -3.23 -6.94
CA GLN A 167 42.11 -3.11 -7.59
C GLN A 167 42.09 -2.10 -8.73
N ILE A 168 41.06 -2.11 -9.57
CA ILE A 168 40.91 -1.21 -10.72
C ILE A 168 40.82 0.24 -10.25
N TYR A 169 40.03 0.51 -9.21
CA TYR A 169 39.79 1.86 -8.70
C TYR A 169 40.73 2.26 -7.54
N ALA A 170 41.85 1.55 -7.34
CA ALA A 170 42.72 1.75 -6.19
C ALA A 170 43.26 3.18 -6.02
N ASN A 171 43.37 3.96 -7.11
CA ASN A 171 43.83 5.36 -7.11
C ASN A 171 42.68 6.38 -7.25
N LEU A 172 41.42 5.95 -7.14
CA LEU A 172 40.25 6.81 -7.33
C LEU A 172 39.45 6.88 -6.02
N GLY A 173 40.14 7.35 -4.97
CA GLY A 173 39.59 7.59 -3.63
C GLY A 173 40.11 6.62 -2.57
N TYR A 174 40.41 5.37 -2.91
CA TYR A 174 40.98 4.39 -1.96
C TYR A 174 42.40 4.75 -1.50
N ASP A 175 43.17 5.42 -2.35
CA ASP A 175 44.48 5.99 -2.05
C ASP A 175 44.40 7.18 -1.06
N LEU A 176 43.27 7.87 -1.05
CA LEU A 176 42.92 8.93 -0.08
C LEU A 176 42.29 8.39 1.20
N ALA A 177 42.00 7.09 1.28
CA ALA A 177 41.29 6.49 2.39
C ALA A 177 42.11 6.54 3.68
N CYS A 178 41.54 7.16 4.70
CA CYS A 178 42.06 7.11 6.07
C CYS A 178 41.58 5.86 6.84
N SER A 179 40.55 5.19 6.33
CA SER A 179 40.01 3.93 6.85
C SER A 179 39.29 3.17 5.73
N THR A 180 39.41 1.84 5.70
CA THR A 180 38.62 0.98 4.81
C THR A 180 37.85 -0.04 5.65
N TYR A 181 36.64 -0.40 5.22
CA TYR A 181 35.90 -1.46 5.87
C TYR A 181 36.46 -2.82 5.48
N THR A 182 36.57 -3.72 6.46
CA THR A 182 36.91 -5.11 6.25
C THR A 182 35.80 -5.95 6.87
N PRO A 183 35.01 -6.68 6.06
CA PRO A 183 33.95 -7.52 6.59
C PRO A 183 34.51 -8.67 7.44
N PRO A 184 33.67 -9.27 8.32
CA PRO A 184 34.06 -10.48 9.05
C PRO A 184 34.54 -11.61 8.13
N PRO A 185 35.40 -12.53 8.61
CA PRO A 185 35.87 -13.65 7.79
C PRO A 185 34.74 -14.45 7.13
N GLY A 186 34.81 -14.60 5.81
CA GLY A 186 33.79 -15.33 5.02
C GLY A 186 32.61 -14.47 4.53
N LYS A 187 32.56 -13.19 4.89
CA LYS A 187 31.60 -12.21 4.39
C LYS A 187 32.24 -11.26 3.38
N LYS A 188 31.46 -10.71 2.45
CA LYS A 188 31.93 -9.74 1.45
C LYS A 188 31.04 -8.49 1.36
N ALA A 189 29.83 -8.51 1.92
CA ALA A 189 28.94 -7.36 1.84
C ALA A 189 29.59 -6.09 2.40
N GLY A 190 29.51 -4.99 1.64
CA GLY A 190 30.03 -3.68 2.03
C GLY A 190 31.55 -3.51 1.91
N MET A 191 32.31 -4.51 1.43
CA MET A 191 33.78 -4.53 1.47
C MET A 191 34.48 -3.43 0.65
N LEU A 192 33.71 -2.74 -0.19
CA LEU A 192 34.16 -1.60 -1.00
C LEU A 192 34.04 -0.26 -0.25
N SER A 193 33.49 -0.25 0.97
CA SER A 193 33.35 0.97 1.78
C SER A 193 34.70 1.51 2.28
N TYR A 194 34.86 2.84 2.27
CA TYR A 194 36.03 3.55 2.78
C TYR A 194 35.69 4.96 3.28
N ALA A 195 36.58 5.56 4.06
CA ALA A 195 36.41 6.92 4.55
C ALA A 195 37.63 7.76 4.17
N ALA A 196 37.40 8.99 3.70
CA ALA A 196 38.45 9.92 3.28
C ALA A 196 38.31 11.27 4.01
N ARG A 197 39.44 11.87 4.38
CA ARG A 197 39.50 13.23 4.94
C ARG A 197 39.64 14.22 3.79
N LEU A 198 38.67 15.11 3.65
CA LEU A 198 38.68 16.16 2.63
C LEU A 198 39.19 17.48 3.20
N GLU A 199 39.61 18.38 2.32
CA GLU A 199 39.94 19.76 2.69
C GLU A 199 38.76 20.45 3.39
N GLY A 200 39.05 21.49 4.19
CA GLY A 200 38.03 22.29 4.86
C GLY A 200 37.37 21.62 6.07
N GLY A 201 37.91 20.49 6.55
CA GLY A 201 37.42 19.83 7.76
C GLY A 201 36.15 19.00 7.51
N TYR A 202 36.14 18.22 6.44
CA TYR A 202 35.04 17.31 6.10
C TYR A 202 35.53 15.85 6.09
N ARG A 203 34.68 14.94 6.58
CA ARG A 203 34.87 13.50 6.46
C ARG A 203 33.85 12.97 5.47
N LEU A 204 34.32 12.42 4.35
CA LEU A 204 33.48 11.66 3.45
C LEU A 204 33.51 10.19 3.86
N ILE A 205 32.34 9.62 4.16
CA ILE A 205 32.15 8.19 4.36
C ILE A 205 31.49 7.63 3.11
N VAL A 206 32.23 6.79 2.40
CA VAL A 206 31.79 6.15 1.16
C VAL A 206 31.28 4.74 1.50
N ILE A 207 30.02 4.49 1.19
CA ILE A 207 29.24 3.35 1.66
C ILE A 207 28.86 2.47 0.47
N ASP A 208 29.36 1.25 0.48
CA ASP A 208 28.92 0.18 -0.40
C ASP A 208 27.64 -0.45 0.18
N ALA A 209 26.51 -0.05 -0.39
CA ALA A 209 25.18 -0.54 -0.02
C ALA A 209 24.71 -1.69 -0.93
N CYS A 210 25.50 -2.15 -1.90
CA CYS A 210 25.01 -3.06 -2.92
C CYS A 210 24.94 -4.52 -2.43
N LYS A 211 23.94 -5.26 -2.92
CA LYS A 211 23.79 -6.70 -2.69
C LYS A 211 24.42 -7.49 -3.84
N TYR A 212 25.67 -7.95 -3.67
CA TYR A 212 26.38 -8.76 -4.68
C TYR A 212 27.04 -10.05 -4.15
N SER A 213 26.85 -10.36 -2.86
CA SER A 213 27.54 -11.45 -2.17
C SER A 213 26.58 -12.33 -1.36
N SER A 214 26.96 -13.60 -1.16
CA SER A 214 26.11 -14.60 -0.50
C SER A 214 25.64 -14.24 0.91
N ASP A 215 26.30 -13.31 1.58
CA ASP A 215 25.95 -12.82 2.91
C ASP A 215 24.96 -11.63 2.92
N SER A 216 24.60 -11.09 1.75
CA SER A 216 23.59 -10.03 1.59
C SER A 216 22.50 -10.33 0.56
N THR A 217 22.68 -11.35 -0.30
CA THR A 217 21.66 -11.72 -1.30
C THR A 217 20.60 -12.68 -0.74
N PRO A 218 19.33 -12.59 -1.19
CA PRO A 218 18.24 -13.42 -0.66
C PRO A 218 18.43 -14.93 -0.82
N HIS A 219 19.19 -15.37 -1.84
CA HIS A 219 19.42 -16.78 -2.14
C HIS A 219 20.80 -17.29 -1.73
N GLY A 220 21.61 -16.46 -1.05
CA GLY A 220 22.95 -16.84 -0.64
C GLY A 220 23.92 -17.07 -1.81
N LEU A 221 23.72 -16.35 -2.91
CA LEU A 221 24.53 -16.43 -4.13
C LEU A 221 25.43 -15.19 -4.29
N ASN A 222 26.56 -15.35 -4.96
CA ASN A 222 27.42 -14.22 -5.36
C ASN A 222 26.96 -13.71 -6.73
N GLU A 223 25.95 -12.84 -6.71
CA GLU A 223 25.31 -12.28 -7.89
C GLU A 223 24.80 -10.88 -7.54
N HIS A 224 24.79 -9.97 -8.51
CA HIS A 224 24.15 -8.68 -8.34
C HIS A 224 22.64 -8.79 -8.03
N LYS A 225 22.12 -7.80 -7.30
CA LYS A 225 20.69 -7.53 -7.09
C LYS A 225 20.47 -6.03 -7.13
N THR A 226 19.30 -5.61 -7.62
CA THR A 226 18.89 -4.20 -7.65
C THR A 226 18.85 -3.59 -6.25
N GLY A 227 18.27 -4.30 -5.27
CA GLY A 227 18.14 -3.82 -3.89
C GLY A 227 19.43 -3.49 -3.15
N GLY A 228 19.39 -2.50 -2.25
CA GLY A 228 20.50 -2.10 -1.38
C GLY A 228 20.31 -2.46 0.10
N ASN A 229 21.39 -2.70 0.84
CA ASN A 229 21.35 -2.84 2.30
C ASN A 229 22.65 -2.38 3.00
N ILE A 230 22.53 -2.03 4.28
CA ILE A 230 23.69 -1.79 5.16
C ILE A 230 23.68 -2.87 6.25
N THR A 231 24.69 -3.75 6.23
CA THR A 231 24.81 -4.80 7.25
C THR A 231 25.08 -4.20 8.65
N PRO A 232 24.69 -4.88 9.74
CA PRO A 232 24.97 -4.41 11.09
C PRO A 232 26.47 -4.12 11.33
N GLU A 233 27.35 -4.97 10.81
CA GLU A 233 28.80 -4.79 10.96
C GLU A 233 29.36 -3.60 10.16
N LEU A 234 28.78 -3.32 8.98
CA LEU A 234 29.11 -2.12 8.21
C LEU A 234 28.60 -0.86 8.92
N MET A 235 27.36 -0.87 9.44
CA MET A 235 26.80 0.23 10.23
C MET A 235 27.69 0.55 11.44
N ASP A 236 28.12 -0.47 12.20
CA ASP A 236 29.05 -0.31 13.31
C ASP A 236 30.38 0.35 12.89
N TRP A 237 30.88 0.05 11.69
CA TRP A 237 32.08 0.71 11.16
C TRP A 237 31.81 2.17 10.78
N ILE A 238 30.69 2.46 10.11
CA ILE A 238 30.27 3.82 9.77
C ILE A 238 30.17 4.68 11.03
N LEU A 239 29.50 4.18 12.07
CA LEU A 239 29.36 4.86 13.36
C LEU A 239 30.70 5.19 14.02
N ARG A 240 31.70 4.29 13.91
CA ARG A 240 33.06 4.56 14.40
C ARG A 240 33.75 5.65 13.60
N GLN A 241 33.58 5.67 12.27
CA GLN A 241 34.14 6.73 11.42
C GLN A 241 33.51 8.09 11.73
N SER A 242 32.18 8.13 11.92
CA SER A 242 31.48 9.35 12.31
C SER A 242 31.93 9.87 13.69
N ALA A 243 32.10 8.97 14.66
CA ALA A 243 32.61 9.33 15.99
C ALA A 243 34.05 9.87 15.95
N GLU A 244 34.93 9.28 15.12
CA GLU A 244 36.29 9.78 14.91
C GLU A 244 36.27 11.18 14.26
N ALA A 245 35.46 11.37 13.22
CA ALA A 245 35.31 12.66 12.55
C ALA A 245 34.83 13.75 13.51
N ALA A 246 33.83 13.45 14.33
CA ALA A 246 33.34 14.35 15.36
C ALA A 246 34.44 14.72 16.37
N ALA A 247 35.28 13.77 16.78
CA ALA A 247 36.41 14.02 17.67
C ALA A 247 37.49 14.93 17.04
N CYS A 248 37.63 14.91 15.71
CA CYS A 248 38.52 15.79 14.95
C CYS A 248 37.89 17.16 14.61
N GLY A 249 36.59 17.37 14.91
CA GLY A 249 35.84 18.57 14.55
C GLY A 249 35.37 18.61 13.08
N GLU A 250 35.46 17.48 12.38
CA GLU A 250 35.09 17.34 10.98
C GLU A 250 33.57 17.25 10.79
N THR A 251 33.06 17.76 9.68
CA THR A 251 31.67 17.57 9.25
C THR A 251 31.54 16.26 8.48
N VAL A 252 30.63 15.37 8.90
CA VAL A 252 30.42 14.08 8.24
C VAL A 252 29.44 14.24 7.08
N ILE A 253 29.90 13.82 5.89
CA ILE A 253 29.10 13.67 4.68
C ILE A 253 29.21 12.23 4.17
N GLY A 254 28.20 11.74 3.47
CA GLY A 254 28.12 10.38 2.95
C GLY A 254 28.12 10.34 1.41
N MET A 255 28.48 9.20 0.86
CA MET A 255 28.25 8.84 -0.54
C MET A 255 27.86 7.36 -0.61
N ALA A 256 26.75 7.04 -1.26
CA ALA A 256 26.24 5.69 -1.46
C ALA A 256 25.51 5.63 -2.79
N HIS A 257 25.37 4.46 -3.41
CA HIS A 257 24.63 4.38 -4.68
C HIS A 257 23.11 4.48 -4.47
N HIS A 258 22.55 3.64 -3.58
CA HIS A 258 21.13 3.62 -3.21
C HIS A 258 20.73 4.81 -2.34
N SER A 259 19.47 5.25 -2.48
CA SER A 259 18.85 6.26 -1.61
C SER A 259 18.87 5.80 -0.14
N LEU A 260 19.28 6.70 0.76
CA LEU A 260 19.10 6.56 2.21
C LEU A 260 17.80 7.21 2.67
N VAL A 261 17.46 8.37 2.10
CA VAL A 261 16.16 9.01 2.29
C VAL A 261 15.33 8.80 1.03
N PRO A 262 14.07 8.34 1.15
CA PRO A 262 13.17 8.27 0.01
C PRO A 262 12.99 9.64 -0.62
N GLN A 263 13.19 9.73 -1.93
CA GLN A 263 13.04 10.88 -2.80
C GLN A 263 11.57 11.29 -2.98
N PHE A 264 10.62 10.36 -2.82
CA PHE A 264 9.17 10.67 -2.82
C PHE A 264 8.37 9.67 -1.97
N GLU A 265 7.15 10.05 -1.57
CA GLU A 265 6.36 9.35 -0.54
C GLU A 265 6.15 7.86 -0.81
N ILE A 266 5.92 7.48 -2.07
CA ILE A 266 5.61 6.09 -2.45
C ILE A 266 6.84 5.24 -2.73
N GLU A 267 8.05 5.83 -2.82
CA GLU A 267 9.29 5.11 -3.16
C GLU A 267 9.50 3.88 -2.27
N PRO A 268 9.38 3.96 -0.93
CA PRO A 268 9.63 2.80 -0.08
C PRO A 268 8.62 1.68 -0.29
N SER A 269 7.45 1.95 -0.86
CA SER A 269 6.41 0.94 -1.03
C SER A 269 6.30 0.40 -2.45
N VAL A 270 6.66 1.19 -3.45
CA VAL A 270 6.50 0.85 -4.87
C VAL A 270 7.86 0.61 -5.55
N PHE A 271 8.91 1.29 -5.10
CA PHE A 271 10.27 1.24 -5.61
C PHE A 271 11.23 0.73 -4.53
N GLN A 272 10.81 -0.32 -3.80
CA GLN A 272 11.49 -0.83 -2.60
C GLN A 272 12.99 -1.10 -2.79
N ASP A 273 13.38 -1.62 -3.94
CA ASP A 273 14.78 -1.95 -4.23
C ASP A 273 15.66 -0.70 -4.47
N PHE A 274 15.06 0.48 -4.62
CA PHE A 274 15.81 1.70 -4.91
C PHE A 274 16.29 2.46 -3.67
N VAL A 275 15.66 2.18 -2.54
CA VAL A 275 16.04 2.68 -1.22
C VAL A 275 16.68 1.55 -0.40
N VAL A 276 17.64 1.87 0.46
CA VAL A 276 18.26 0.85 1.31
C VAL A 276 17.24 0.15 2.22
N ASP A 277 17.42 -1.16 2.42
CA ASP A 277 16.60 -1.93 3.38
C ASP A 277 16.56 -1.24 4.75
N ASN A 278 15.37 -1.22 5.37
CA ASN A 278 15.14 -0.59 6.67
C ASN A 278 15.57 0.90 6.71
N TRP A 279 15.34 1.62 5.61
CA TRP A 279 15.78 3.01 5.41
C TRP A 279 15.53 3.91 6.61
N LEU A 280 14.35 3.81 7.26
CA LEU A 280 13.98 4.70 8.35
C LEU A 280 14.94 4.59 9.55
N GLU A 281 15.24 3.39 10.01
CA GLU A 281 16.16 3.19 11.15
C GLU A 281 17.62 3.42 10.73
N THR A 282 17.98 3.01 9.51
CA THR A 282 19.31 3.23 8.92
C THR A 282 19.63 4.73 8.88
N THR A 283 18.77 5.52 8.27
CA THR A 283 18.92 6.96 8.06
C THR A 283 18.91 7.74 9.36
N GLU A 284 18.03 7.39 10.30
CA GLU A 284 18.03 8.03 11.62
C GLU A 284 19.29 7.73 12.42
N THR A 285 19.81 6.51 12.32
CA THR A 285 21.06 6.11 12.96
C THR A 285 22.24 6.94 12.42
N LEU A 286 22.30 7.16 11.11
CA LEU A 286 23.35 7.95 10.46
C LEU A 286 23.24 9.44 10.78
N ALA A 287 22.03 9.99 10.76
CA ALA A 287 21.76 11.38 11.13
C ALA A 287 22.12 11.65 12.61
N ASP A 288 21.71 10.77 13.52
CA ASP A 288 22.05 10.86 14.94
C ASP A 288 23.56 10.72 15.20
N ALA A 289 24.29 10.06 14.30
CA ALA A 289 25.75 9.91 14.35
C ALA A 289 26.51 11.12 13.78
N GLY A 290 25.81 12.12 13.22
CA GLY A 290 26.41 13.36 12.74
C GLY A 290 26.51 13.51 11.22
N MET A 291 26.02 12.54 10.44
CA MET A 291 25.95 12.66 8.97
C MET A 291 24.89 13.70 8.59
N ARG A 292 25.22 14.59 7.65
CA ARG A 292 24.35 15.73 7.28
C ARG A 292 23.88 15.72 5.83
N TYR A 293 24.77 15.36 4.92
CA TYR A 293 24.48 15.26 3.50
C TYR A 293 24.98 13.92 2.99
N VAL A 294 24.21 13.26 2.14
CA VAL A 294 24.61 12.05 1.42
C VAL A 294 24.33 12.23 -0.08
N PHE A 295 25.26 11.77 -0.91
CA PHE A 295 25.14 11.83 -2.37
C PHE A 295 24.81 10.44 -2.92
N THR A 296 23.76 10.36 -3.75
CA THR A 296 23.18 9.11 -4.28
C THR A 296 22.83 9.25 -5.78
N GLY A 297 22.44 8.13 -6.40
CA GLY A 297 22.29 8.04 -7.87
C GLY A 297 21.17 7.14 -8.37
N HIS A 298 20.98 5.98 -7.74
CA HIS A 298 20.23 4.83 -8.27
C HIS A 298 18.79 5.12 -8.79
N MET A 299 18.10 6.14 -8.27
CA MET A 299 16.78 6.57 -8.77
C MET A 299 16.83 7.34 -10.11
N HIS A 300 18.02 7.74 -10.54
CA HIS A 300 18.30 8.53 -11.74
C HIS A 300 17.62 9.91 -11.75
N THR A 301 17.17 10.38 -10.60
CA THR A 301 16.53 11.70 -10.46
C THR A 301 17.53 12.72 -9.97
N SER A 302 17.36 13.96 -10.44
CA SER A 302 17.97 15.13 -9.85
C SER A 302 17.09 15.64 -8.69
N ASN A 303 16.90 14.84 -7.65
CA ASN A 303 16.05 15.18 -6.50
C ASN A 303 16.81 15.30 -5.18
N ILE A 304 16.24 16.04 -4.21
CA ILE A 304 16.77 16.22 -2.87
C ILE A 304 15.67 15.88 -1.88
N ALA A 305 15.94 14.97 -0.94
CA ALA A 305 15.01 14.64 0.14
C ALA A 305 15.67 14.75 1.50
N SER A 306 14.90 15.10 2.53
CA SER A 306 15.43 15.27 3.90
C SER A 306 14.66 14.46 4.92
N HIS A 307 15.34 13.96 5.94
CA HIS A 307 14.69 13.27 7.06
C HIS A 307 15.15 13.86 8.40
N VAL A 308 14.20 14.05 9.32
CA VAL A 308 14.45 14.55 10.68
C VAL A 308 14.27 13.40 11.66
N THR A 309 15.26 13.16 12.52
CA THR A 309 15.21 12.13 13.57
C THR A 309 14.40 12.57 14.77
N ASP A 310 14.12 11.64 15.68
CA ASP A 310 13.50 11.96 16.97
C ASP A 310 14.35 12.87 17.88
N ARG A 311 15.65 13.03 17.61
CA ARG A 311 16.53 13.96 18.32
C ARG A 311 16.57 15.34 17.67
N GLY A 312 15.83 15.53 16.57
CA GLY A 312 15.86 16.74 15.77
C GLY A 312 17.07 16.82 14.84
N GLU A 313 17.86 15.75 14.72
CA GLU A 313 18.97 15.72 13.76
C GLU A 313 18.42 15.58 12.34
N THR A 314 19.09 16.17 11.35
CA THR A 314 18.65 16.14 9.95
C THR A 314 19.74 15.56 9.09
N ILE A 315 19.34 14.70 8.17
CA ILE A 315 20.15 14.23 7.05
C ILE A 315 19.40 14.54 5.76
N THR A 316 20.14 15.03 4.77
CA THR A 316 19.63 15.29 3.44
C THR A 316 20.31 14.37 2.45
N ASP A 317 19.49 13.65 1.68
CA ASP A 317 19.89 12.85 0.54
C ASP A 317 19.81 13.69 -0.73
N CYS A 318 20.84 13.62 -1.57
CA CYS A 318 21.03 14.45 -2.74
C CYS A 318 21.29 13.54 -3.94
N SER A 319 20.21 13.12 -4.58
CA SER A 319 20.24 12.28 -5.78
C SER A 319 20.67 13.09 -7.00
N THR A 320 21.52 12.50 -7.83
CA THR A 320 21.96 13.07 -9.10
C THR A 320 21.49 12.19 -10.23
N ALA A 321 20.91 12.79 -11.27
CA ALA A 321 20.46 12.02 -12.42
C ALA A 321 21.60 11.30 -13.14
N SER A 322 21.25 10.22 -13.85
CA SER A 322 22.20 9.46 -14.64
C SER A 322 22.86 10.32 -15.72
N LEU A 323 24.16 10.15 -15.89
CA LEU A 323 24.93 10.84 -16.90
C LEU A 323 24.57 10.38 -18.32
N THR A 324 24.04 9.16 -18.48
CA THR A 324 23.72 8.52 -19.78
C THR A 324 22.23 8.22 -19.98
N GLY A 325 21.38 8.77 -19.12
CA GLY A 325 19.92 8.82 -19.27
C GLY A 325 19.40 10.24 -19.12
N PHE A 326 18.21 10.53 -19.65
CA PHE A 326 17.57 11.84 -19.47
C PHE A 326 17.40 12.18 -17.97
N PRO A 327 17.72 13.43 -17.52
CA PRO A 327 18.10 14.62 -18.30
C PRO A 327 19.59 14.84 -18.63
N ASN A 328 20.48 13.86 -18.43
CA ASN A 328 21.94 14.00 -18.58
C ASN A 328 22.48 15.26 -17.89
N THR A 329 22.53 15.22 -16.57
CA THR A 329 23.00 16.36 -15.77
C THR A 329 24.11 15.94 -14.81
N PHE A 330 24.91 16.91 -14.37
CA PHE A 330 25.78 16.78 -13.21
C PHE A 330 25.49 17.90 -12.22
N ARG A 331 25.92 17.73 -10.96
CA ARG A 331 25.73 18.73 -9.91
C ARG A 331 27.06 19.31 -9.45
N GLU A 332 27.03 20.56 -9.01
CA GLU A 332 28.09 21.16 -8.20
C GLU A 332 27.53 21.54 -6.84
N VAL A 333 28.31 21.30 -5.80
CA VAL A 333 27.96 21.61 -4.41
C VAL A 333 29.05 22.46 -3.75
N LEU A 334 28.64 23.61 -3.22
CA LEU A 334 29.48 24.44 -2.36
C LEU A 334 29.03 24.25 -0.92
N PHE A 335 29.91 23.66 -0.11
CA PHE A 335 29.74 23.62 1.33
C PHE A 335 30.35 24.83 1.99
N GLU A 336 29.62 25.47 2.89
CA GLU A 336 30.10 26.61 3.68
C GLU A 336 29.86 26.42 5.18
N PRO A 337 30.78 26.87 6.05
CA PRO A 337 30.54 26.91 7.48
C PRO A 337 29.34 27.82 7.82
N ALA A 338 28.32 27.26 8.47
CA ALA A 338 27.12 28.00 8.88
C ALA A 338 26.97 28.00 10.41
N GLY A 339 27.68 28.90 11.08
CA GLY A 339 27.70 28.94 12.55
C GLY A 339 28.30 27.66 13.14
N LYS A 340 27.49 26.87 13.87
CA LYS A 340 27.90 25.53 14.37
C LYS A 340 27.63 24.40 13.37
N GLY A 341 26.89 24.66 12.30
CA GLY A 341 26.53 23.69 11.29
C GLY A 341 27.24 23.93 9.95
N VAL A 342 26.56 23.58 8.86
CA VAL A 342 27.06 23.59 7.48
C VAL A 342 25.91 23.94 6.53
N SER A 343 26.20 24.78 5.54
CA SER A 343 25.32 25.00 4.40
C SER A 343 25.87 24.26 3.18
N ALA A 344 24.99 23.77 2.31
CA ALA A 344 25.30 23.17 1.04
C ALA A 344 24.46 23.85 -0.05
N GLN A 345 25.12 24.51 -1.00
CA GLN A 345 24.50 25.12 -2.17
C GLN A 345 24.70 24.22 -3.39
N PHE A 346 23.61 23.73 -3.95
CA PHE A 346 23.56 22.85 -5.12
C PHE A 346 23.24 23.65 -6.38
N ASN A 347 23.93 23.33 -7.48
CA ASN A 347 23.60 23.78 -8.82
C ASN A 347 23.68 22.60 -9.79
N THR A 348 22.60 22.33 -10.50
CA THR A 348 22.50 21.29 -11.54
C THR A 348 22.80 21.90 -12.91
N PHE A 349 23.61 21.22 -13.70
CA PHE A 349 24.01 21.65 -15.04
C PHE A 349 23.78 20.53 -16.05
N ASP A 350 23.31 20.91 -17.24
CA ASP A 350 23.33 20.01 -18.39
C ASP A 350 24.77 19.63 -18.74
N VAL A 351 25.01 18.36 -19.08
CA VAL A 351 26.36 17.87 -19.44
C VAL A 351 26.98 18.65 -20.59
N ASP A 352 26.16 19.21 -21.49
CA ASP A 352 26.59 19.96 -22.65
C ASP A 352 26.66 21.48 -22.42
N CYS A 353 26.62 21.95 -21.17
CA CYS A 353 26.69 23.38 -20.86
C CYS A 353 27.99 24.04 -21.37
N VAL A 354 29.08 23.28 -21.49
CA VAL A 354 30.37 23.74 -22.05
C VAL A 354 30.63 23.10 -23.42
N THR A 355 30.85 21.79 -23.46
CA THR A 355 31.21 21.06 -24.68
C THR A 355 29.95 20.50 -25.37
N GLN A 356 29.78 20.72 -26.67
CA GLN A 356 28.66 20.15 -27.43
C GLN A 356 28.84 18.65 -27.63
N ILE A 357 27.77 17.87 -27.47
CA ILE A 357 27.82 16.41 -27.65
C ILE A 357 28.05 16.06 -29.12
N GLN A 358 29.09 15.26 -29.37
CA GLN A 358 29.45 14.75 -30.69
C GLN A 358 29.80 13.26 -30.57
N ALA A 359 29.06 12.41 -31.29
CA ALA A 359 29.26 10.95 -31.27
C ALA A 359 28.86 10.36 -32.62
N ASP A 360 29.55 9.30 -33.05
CA ASP A 360 29.29 8.58 -34.32
C ASP A 360 29.15 9.48 -35.56
N GLY A 361 29.96 10.55 -35.62
CA GLY A 361 29.95 11.51 -36.72
C GLY A 361 28.75 12.47 -36.73
N LYS A 362 27.90 12.43 -35.70
CA LYS A 362 26.77 13.34 -35.51
C LYS A 362 27.09 14.39 -34.43
N VAL A 363 26.65 15.63 -34.68
CA VAL A 363 26.66 16.72 -33.70
C VAL A 363 25.22 16.92 -33.22
N TYR A 364 25.01 16.93 -31.91
CA TYR A 364 23.68 17.06 -31.31
C TYR A 364 23.41 18.51 -30.88
N GLU A 365 22.14 18.94 -30.98
CA GLU A 365 21.73 20.30 -30.62
C GLU A 365 21.71 20.51 -29.10
N LYS A 366 22.09 21.72 -28.66
CA LYS A 366 22.05 22.11 -27.25
C LYS A 366 20.70 22.74 -26.88
N PRO A 367 20.07 22.40 -25.74
CA PRO A 367 20.54 21.38 -24.78
C PRO A 367 20.28 19.97 -25.31
N TYR A 368 21.26 19.08 -25.13
CA TYR A 368 21.23 17.68 -25.55
C TYR A 368 19.98 16.95 -25.05
N ARG A 369 19.50 17.35 -23.87
CA ARG A 369 18.37 16.73 -23.19
C ARG A 369 17.04 16.87 -23.94
N ASN A 370 16.76 18.03 -24.54
CA ASN A 370 15.46 18.36 -25.17
C ASN A 370 15.32 17.76 -26.57
N THR A 371 16.44 17.60 -27.30
CA THR A 371 16.43 17.29 -28.73
C THR A 371 16.67 15.82 -29.04
N PHE A 372 17.22 15.07 -28.08
CA PHE A 372 17.56 13.67 -28.28
C PHE A 372 17.38 12.81 -27.03
N SER A 373 17.92 13.22 -25.88
CA SER A 373 17.98 12.36 -24.69
C SER A 373 16.63 11.84 -24.21
N PHE A 374 15.62 12.72 -24.10
CA PHE A 374 14.29 12.29 -23.68
C PHE A 374 13.72 11.25 -24.64
N GLY A 375 13.88 11.47 -25.94
CA GLY A 375 13.43 10.51 -26.94
C GLY A 375 14.23 9.20 -26.90
N GLN A 376 15.54 9.25 -26.72
CA GLN A 376 16.34 8.03 -26.60
C GLN A 376 16.02 7.25 -25.31
N THR A 377 15.68 7.93 -24.22
CA THR A 377 15.42 7.32 -22.91
C THR A 377 13.97 6.82 -22.79
N TYR A 378 13.02 7.61 -23.31
CA TYR A 378 11.58 7.43 -23.07
C TYR A 378 10.71 7.49 -24.34
N GLY A 379 11.26 7.79 -25.53
CA GLY A 379 10.48 7.68 -26.76
C GLY A 379 11.05 8.33 -28.03
N LYS A 380 11.75 7.55 -28.86
CA LYS A 380 11.98 7.86 -30.29
C LYS A 380 10.89 7.23 -31.18
N THR A 381 10.23 6.19 -30.67
CA THR A 381 9.11 5.47 -31.29
C THR A 381 7.86 5.40 -30.38
N GLY A 382 8.03 5.63 -29.06
CA GLY A 382 6.97 5.94 -28.09
C GLY A 382 6.83 4.91 -26.95
N LEU A 383 6.13 5.27 -25.86
CA LEU A 383 5.83 4.35 -24.74
C LEU A 383 5.23 2.97 -25.13
N PRO A 384 4.43 2.83 -26.20
CA PRO A 384 3.97 1.51 -26.65
C PRO A 384 5.09 0.56 -27.06
N ASP A 385 6.18 1.07 -27.64
CA ASP A 385 7.30 0.24 -28.06
C ASP A 385 8.05 -0.34 -26.89
N PHE A 386 8.24 0.45 -25.84
CA PHE A 386 8.78 -0.03 -24.58
C PHE A 386 8.00 -1.25 -24.05
N ALA A 387 6.66 -1.24 -24.15
CA ALA A 387 5.84 -2.38 -23.73
C ALA A 387 6.02 -3.62 -24.63
N VAL A 388 6.26 -3.42 -25.93
CA VAL A 388 6.52 -4.48 -26.90
C VAL A 388 7.91 -5.09 -26.69
N ASP A 389 8.95 -4.26 -26.52
CA ASP A 389 10.33 -4.70 -26.31
C ASP A 389 10.44 -5.55 -25.04
N MET A 390 9.76 -5.12 -23.97
CA MET A 390 9.67 -5.89 -22.73
C MET A 390 8.96 -7.23 -22.99
N ALA A 391 7.82 -7.22 -23.67
CA ALA A 391 7.09 -8.46 -23.95
C ALA A 391 7.88 -9.44 -24.83
N GLU A 392 8.59 -8.94 -25.84
CA GLU A 392 9.47 -9.74 -26.70
C GLU A 392 10.56 -10.43 -25.89
N THR A 393 11.18 -9.70 -24.96
CA THR A 393 12.20 -10.24 -24.06
C THR A 393 11.67 -11.43 -23.25
N TYR A 394 10.47 -11.32 -22.66
CA TYR A 394 9.91 -12.41 -21.84
C TYR A 394 9.30 -13.56 -22.66
N LEU A 395 8.70 -13.27 -23.81
CA LEU A 395 7.93 -14.26 -24.57
C LEU A 395 8.79 -15.11 -25.50
N SER A 396 9.89 -14.56 -26.02
CA SER A 396 10.80 -15.28 -26.94
C SER A 396 11.31 -16.60 -26.33
N ASP A 397 11.88 -16.54 -25.13
CA ASP A 397 12.37 -17.72 -24.40
C ASP A 397 11.25 -18.76 -24.15
N ILE A 398 10.05 -18.30 -23.78
CA ILE A 398 8.90 -19.19 -23.53
C ILE A 398 8.48 -19.89 -24.83
N PHE A 399 8.45 -19.16 -25.94
CA PHE A 399 8.11 -19.73 -27.23
C PHE A 399 9.18 -20.72 -27.73
N ASP A 400 10.46 -20.44 -27.50
CA ASP A 400 11.56 -21.39 -27.77
C ASP A 400 11.39 -22.67 -26.93
N ASP A 401 11.19 -22.54 -25.61
CA ASP A 401 10.95 -23.65 -24.68
C ASP A 401 9.78 -24.54 -25.11
N ILE A 402 8.67 -23.93 -25.55
CA ILE A 402 7.50 -24.67 -26.04
C ILE A 402 7.82 -25.40 -27.35
N ARG A 403 8.52 -24.73 -28.29
CA ARG A 403 8.92 -25.33 -29.58
C ARG A 403 9.87 -26.51 -29.36
N GLU A 404 10.89 -26.35 -28.51
CA GLU A 404 11.82 -27.41 -28.14
C GLU A 404 11.13 -28.56 -27.39
N GLY A 405 10.13 -28.23 -26.56
CA GLY A 405 9.29 -29.19 -25.85
C GLY A 405 8.38 -30.04 -26.75
N GLY A 406 8.27 -29.70 -28.04
CA GLY A 406 7.43 -30.40 -29.02
C GLY A 406 6.00 -29.85 -29.15
N GLY A 407 5.79 -28.59 -28.81
CA GLY A 407 4.49 -27.90 -28.84
C GLY A 407 3.86 -27.75 -27.45
N LEU A 408 2.85 -26.88 -27.33
CA LEU A 408 2.26 -26.44 -26.06
C LEU A 408 1.81 -27.61 -25.19
N LEU A 409 1.15 -28.61 -25.78
CA LEU A 409 0.64 -29.75 -25.02
C LEU A 409 1.76 -30.60 -24.41
N ALA A 410 2.84 -30.84 -25.16
CA ALA A 410 3.98 -31.61 -24.69
C ALA A 410 4.79 -30.84 -23.63
N TYR A 411 4.95 -29.53 -23.83
CA TYR A 411 5.57 -28.64 -22.86
C TYR A 411 4.83 -28.62 -21.51
N LEU A 412 3.49 -28.49 -21.52
CA LEU A 412 2.68 -28.55 -20.30
C LEU A 412 2.89 -29.87 -19.54
N GLN A 413 2.93 -31.00 -20.26
CA GLN A 413 3.19 -32.30 -19.65
C GLN A 413 4.59 -32.38 -19.03
N GLN A 414 5.62 -31.83 -19.70
CA GLN A 414 7.00 -31.79 -19.18
C GLN A 414 7.14 -30.92 -17.92
N LYS A 415 6.36 -29.83 -17.80
CA LYS A 415 6.31 -28.99 -16.59
C LYS A 415 5.42 -29.59 -15.47
N GLY A 416 4.96 -30.84 -15.63
CA GLY A 416 4.21 -31.58 -14.61
C GLY A 416 2.70 -31.34 -14.63
N ILE A 417 2.16 -30.74 -15.69
CA ILE A 417 0.72 -30.54 -15.88
C ILE A 417 0.16 -31.70 -16.70
N ASP A 418 -0.32 -32.74 -16.02
CA ASP A 418 -0.94 -33.91 -16.65
C ASP A 418 -2.45 -33.65 -16.92
N LEU A 419 -2.73 -33.04 -18.07
CA LEU A 419 -4.11 -32.75 -18.51
C LEU A 419 -4.95 -34.02 -18.67
N GLU A 420 -4.35 -35.16 -19.00
CA GLU A 420 -5.08 -36.42 -19.16
C GLU A 420 -5.57 -36.94 -17.82
N SER A 421 -4.72 -36.93 -16.79
CA SER A 421 -5.13 -37.26 -15.41
C SER A 421 -6.16 -36.26 -14.87
N ILE A 422 -6.00 -34.96 -15.14
CA ILE A 422 -6.97 -33.94 -14.72
C ILE A 422 -8.35 -34.23 -15.32
N LEU A 423 -8.40 -34.51 -16.63
CA LEU A 423 -9.65 -34.83 -17.31
C LEU A 423 -10.22 -36.18 -16.90
N ALA A 424 -9.39 -37.20 -16.67
CA ALA A 424 -9.84 -38.51 -16.19
C ALA A 424 -10.44 -38.42 -14.79
N ASN A 425 -9.84 -37.62 -13.91
CA ASN A 425 -10.37 -37.35 -12.57
C ASN A 425 -11.69 -36.55 -12.62
N ALA A 426 -11.78 -35.54 -13.50
CA ALA A 426 -12.97 -34.71 -13.65
C ALA A 426 -14.15 -35.45 -14.29
N LEU A 427 -13.89 -36.33 -15.26
CA LEU A 427 -14.93 -36.99 -16.06
C LEU A 427 -15.24 -38.42 -15.57
N GLY A 428 -14.40 -39.01 -14.72
CA GLY A 428 -14.49 -40.41 -14.33
C GLY A 428 -14.43 -41.34 -15.55
N LYS A 429 -15.47 -42.15 -15.77
CA LYS A 429 -15.59 -43.00 -16.98
C LYS A 429 -16.05 -42.23 -18.24
N GLY A 430 -16.35 -40.94 -18.10
CA GLY A 430 -16.95 -40.13 -19.16
C GLY A 430 -18.43 -40.42 -19.41
N LEU A 431 -19.01 -39.70 -20.37
CA LEU A 431 -20.39 -39.92 -20.83
C LEU A 431 -20.41 -40.76 -22.11
N ALA A 432 -21.01 -41.94 -22.02
CA ALA A 432 -21.30 -42.82 -23.17
C ALA A 432 -22.81 -42.87 -23.43
N VAL A 433 -23.21 -42.81 -24.71
CA VAL A 433 -24.61 -43.01 -25.14
C VAL A 433 -24.70 -44.36 -25.84
N GLY A 434 -25.29 -45.35 -25.18
CA GLY A 434 -25.33 -46.73 -25.68
C GLY A 434 -23.99 -47.43 -25.53
N LYS A 435 -23.41 -47.94 -26.64
CA LYS A 435 -22.07 -48.55 -26.67
C LYS A 435 -20.97 -47.58 -27.11
N THR A 436 -21.29 -46.29 -27.10
CA THR A 436 -20.56 -45.29 -27.86
C THR A 436 -20.07 -44.20 -26.92
N ASP A 437 -18.75 -44.08 -26.81
CA ASP A 437 -18.05 -43.13 -25.95
C ASP A 437 -18.06 -41.73 -26.58
N LEU A 438 -18.77 -40.78 -25.97
CA LEU A 438 -18.90 -39.41 -26.48
C LEU A 438 -17.95 -38.44 -25.77
N PHE A 439 -18.05 -38.30 -24.46
CA PHE A 439 -17.23 -37.37 -23.66
C PHE A 439 -16.35 -38.14 -22.68
N THR A 440 -15.31 -38.79 -23.19
CA THR A 440 -14.27 -39.46 -22.40
C THR A 440 -13.01 -38.60 -22.33
N SER A 441 -12.15 -38.85 -21.34
CA SER A 441 -10.84 -38.19 -21.23
C SER A 441 -10.07 -38.26 -22.54
N ARG A 442 -10.08 -39.41 -23.22
CA ARG A 442 -9.45 -39.62 -24.52
C ARG A 442 -10.00 -38.71 -25.63
N ASN A 443 -11.32 -38.62 -25.77
CA ASN A 443 -11.96 -37.80 -26.81
C ASN A 443 -11.72 -36.30 -26.57
N ILE A 444 -11.79 -35.87 -25.30
CA ILE A 444 -11.52 -34.48 -24.94
C ILE A 444 -10.03 -34.16 -25.07
N MET A 445 -9.13 -35.10 -24.77
CA MET A 445 -7.69 -34.93 -25.03
C MET A 445 -7.37 -34.83 -26.53
N SER A 446 -8.11 -35.55 -27.38
CA SER A 446 -7.99 -35.42 -28.85
C SER A 446 -8.39 -34.01 -29.33
N PHE A 447 -9.49 -33.47 -28.79
CA PHE A 447 -9.90 -32.09 -29.05
C PHE A 447 -8.94 -31.06 -28.47
N ALA A 448 -8.42 -31.29 -27.26
CA ALA A 448 -7.40 -30.43 -26.64
C ALA A 448 -6.09 -30.44 -27.43
N GLY A 449 -5.71 -31.57 -28.03
CA GLY A 449 -4.57 -31.67 -28.93
C GLY A 449 -4.76 -30.87 -30.23
N ASP A 450 -5.95 -30.90 -30.82
CA ASP A 450 -6.30 -30.07 -31.98
C ASP A 450 -6.24 -28.57 -31.63
N LEU A 451 -6.80 -28.17 -30.49
CA LEU A 451 -6.74 -26.79 -30.01
C LEU A 451 -5.30 -26.35 -29.71
N ALA A 452 -4.49 -27.19 -29.06
CA ALA A 452 -3.09 -26.90 -28.79
C ALA A 452 -2.28 -26.75 -30.07
N ALA A 453 -2.53 -27.59 -31.09
CA ALA A 453 -1.88 -27.48 -32.39
C ALA A 453 -2.24 -26.17 -33.11
N GLN A 454 -3.50 -25.73 -33.02
CA GLN A 454 -3.91 -24.43 -33.55
C GLN A 454 -3.23 -23.26 -32.81
N ILE A 455 -3.09 -23.34 -31.48
CA ILE A 455 -2.36 -22.33 -30.69
C ILE A 455 -0.88 -22.32 -31.06
N ASP A 456 -0.27 -23.50 -31.22
CA ASP A 456 1.12 -23.64 -31.66
C ASP A 456 1.33 -22.96 -33.02
N GLU A 457 0.44 -23.24 -33.99
CA GLU A 457 0.49 -22.65 -35.33
C GLU A 457 0.29 -21.13 -35.33
N VAL A 458 -0.70 -20.62 -34.59
CA VAL A 458 -1.11 -19.22 -34.65
C VAL A 458 -0.21 -18.31 -33.80
N TYR A 459 0.24 -18.76 -32.63
CA TYR A 459 0.89 -17.88 -31.64
C TYR A 459 2.33 -18.29 -31.28
N ILE A 460 2.63 -19.59 -31.22
CA ILE A 460 3.96 -20.07 -30.80
C ILE A 460 4.94 -20.05 -31.99
N ASN A 461 4.46 -20.42 -33.17
CA ASN A 461 5.25 -20.47 -34.40
C ASN A 461 5.28 -19.12 -35.14
N ASP A 462 4.49 -18.13 -34.70
CA ASP A 462 4.49 -16.75 -35.22
C ASP A 462 4.60 -15.73 -34.07
N PRO A 463 5.79 -15.57 -33.45
CA PRO A 463 6.00 -14.59 -32.39
C PRO A 463 5.67 -13.14 -32.82
N ALA A 464 5.91 -12.80 -34.09
CA ALA A 464 5.64 -11.47 -34.63
C ALA A 464 4.14 -11.10 -34.54
N ARG A 465 3.26 -12.09 -34.73
CA ARG A 465 1.83 -11.90 -34.49
C ARG A 465 1.53 -11.54 -33.04
N VAL A 466 2.13 -12.24 -32.08
CA VAL A 466 1.92 -11.97 -30.65
C VAL A 466 2.40 -10.56 -30.29
N LEU A 467 3.59 -10.18 -30.74
CA LEU A 467 4.11 -8.82 -30.53
C LEU A 467 3.25 -7.76 -31.18
N GLY A 468 2.72 -8.02 -32.38
CA GLY A 468 1.77 -7.14 -33.06
C GLY A 468 0.44 -6.98 -32.31
N VAL A 469 -0.02 -8.00 -31.58
CA VAL A 469 -1.19 -7.89 -30.69
C VAL A 469 -0.87 -6.98 -29.51
N ILE A 470 0.28 -7.21 -28.85
CA ILE A 470 0.72 -6.43 -27.70
C ILE A 470 0.90 -4.95 -28.06
N ARG A 471 1.50 -4.67 -29.22
CA ARG A 471 1.63 -3.32 -29.78
C ARG A 471 0.28 -2.62 -29.89
N ARG A 472 -0.71 -3.26 -30.54
CA ARG A 472 -2.05 -2.68 -30.72
C ARG A 472 -2.73 -2.38 -29.39
N ILE A 473 -2.57 -3.26 -28.41
CA ILE A 473 -3.11 -3.07 -27.06
C ILE A 473 -2.43 -1.89 -26.37
N ALA A 474 -1.09 -1.81 -26.44
CA ALA A 474 -0.32 -0.73 -25.83
C ALA A 474 -0.66 0.63 -26.46
N ASP A 475 -0.71 0.72 -27.79
CA ASP A 475 -1.15 1.92 -28.53
C ASP A 475 -2.57 2.32 -28.11
N GLY A 476 -3.46 1.34 -27.99
CA GLY A 476 -4.84 1.52 -27.60
C GLY A 476 -5.03 2.08 -26.19
N LEU A 477 -4.16 1.71 -25.24
CA LEU A 477 -4.17 2.24 -23.88
C LEU A 477 -3.51 3.62 -23.80
N MET A 478 -2.36 3.79 -24.46
CA MET A 478 -1.60 5.03 -24.46
C MET A 478 -2.34 6.20 -25.12
N SER A 479 -3.19 5.90 -26.11
CA SER A 479 -4.05 6.89 -26.79
C SER A 479 -5.34 7.24 -26.05
N MET A 480 -5.60 6.63 -24.88
CA MET A 480 -6.80 6.91 -24.09
C MET A 480 -6.84 8.39 -23.67
N PRO A 481 -7.93 9.13 -23.95
CA PRO A 481 -8.09 10.51 -23.47
C PRO A 481 -8.17 10.57 -21.94
N VAL A 482 -7.38 11.43 -21.33
CA VAL A 482 -7.36 11.63 -19.86
C VAL A 482 -7.67 13.06 -19.44
N SER A 483 -7.57 14.01 -20.37
CA SER A 483 -7.97 15.40 -20.17
C SER A 483 -8.50 15.99 -21.48
N ASP A 484 -9.40 16.97 -21.37
CA ASP A 484 -9.78 17.80 -22.52
C ASP A 484 -8.74 18.88 -22.82
N LEU A 485 -7.79 19.09 -21.91
CA LEU A 485 -6.71 20.07 -22.04
C LEU A 485 -5.50 19.46 -22.77
N PRO A 486 -4.83 20.22 -23.65
CA PRO A 486 -3.53 19.84 -24.21
C PRO A 486 -2.41 19.89 -23.16
N CYS A 487 -1.40 19.03 -23.28
CA CYS A 487 -0.20 18.98 -22.43
C CYS A 487 0.82 20.10 -22.75
N THR A 488 0.37 21.36 -22.78
CA THR A 488 1.16 22.50 -23.31
C THR A 488 2.50 22.70 -22.60
N LYS A 489 2.56 22.53 -21.26
CA LYS A 489 3.81 22.73 -20.50
C LYS A 489 4.90 21.76 -20.95
N PHE A 490 4.56 20.48 -21.10
CA PHE A 490 5.47 19.46 -21.62
C PHE A 490 5.94 19.80 -23.05
N ILE A 491 5.00 20.16 -23.92
CA ILE A 491 5.28 20.51 -25.33
C ILE A 491 6.22 21.72 -25.41
N GLU A 492 6.00 22.74 -24.59
CA GLU A 492 6.87 23.93 -24.52
C GLU A 492 8.27 23.59 -23.97
N THR A 493 8.34 22.66 -23.02
CA THR A 493 9.59 22.27 -22.35
C THR A 493 10.47 21.39 -23.25
N LEU A 494 9.90 20.38 -23.90
CA LEU A 494 10.65 19.40 -24.70
C LEU A 494 10.55 19.62 -26.22
N GLY A 495 9.65 20.48 -26.69
CA GLY A 495 9.60 20.91 -28.09
C GLY A 495 8.93 19.93 -29.06
N PHE A 496 8.22 18.90 -28.56
CA PHE A 496 7.44 17.97 -29.37
C PHE A 496 6.08 17.65 -28.76
N GLY A 497 5.14 17.21 -29.61
CA GLY A 497 3.73 16.99 -29.27
C GLY A 497 2.79 17.87 -30.11
N ASP A 498 1.48 17.75 -29.90
CA ASP A 498 0.47 18.47 -30.66
C ASP A 498 -0.39 19.36 -29.73
N PRO A 499 -0.13 20.67 -29.63
CA PRO A 499 -0.83 21.55 -28.70
C PRO A 499 -2.29 21.81 -29.11
N ALA A 500 -2.73 21.31 -30.26
CA ALA A 500 -4.11 21.40 -30.72
C ALA A 500 -4.98 20.20 -30.30
N LYS A 501 -4.39 19.15 -29.70
CA LYS A 501 -5.11 17.94 -29.30
C LYS A 501 -5.30 17.87 -27.78
N PRO A 502 -6.44 17.33 -27.31
CA PRO A 502 -6.61 16.94 -25.92
C PRO A 502 -5.53 15.93 -25.48
N GLY A 503 -5.16 15.98 -24.20
CA GLY A 503 -4.11 15.13 -23.66
C GLY A 503 -4.55 13.69 -23.43
N THR A 504 -3.64 12.79 -23.78
CA THR A 504 -3.78 11.33 -23.66
C THR A 504 -3.03 10.79 -22.45
N LEU A 505 -3.24 9.51 -22.13
CA LEU A 505 -2.47 8.82 -21.09
C LEU A 505 -0.96 8.87 -21.37
N GLN A 506 -0.55 8.77 -22.63
CA GLN A 506 0.84 8.95 -23.04
C GLN A 506 1.37 10.35 -22.71
N ASP A 507 0.59 11.40 -22.99
CA ASP A 507 0.97 12.77 -22.69
C ASP A 507 1.13 12.98 -21.18
N ALA A 508 0.21 12.46 -20.37
CA ALA A 508 0.32 12.51 -18.91
C ALA A 508 1.57 11.78 -18.41
N SER A 509 1.87 10.61 -18.97
CA SER A 509 3.06 9.81 -18.65
C SER A 509 4.34 10.60 -18.95
N TYR A 510 4.43 11.21 -20.13
CA TYR A 510 5.59 12.01 -20.50
C TYR A 510 5.74 13.27 -19.67
N SER A 511 4.65 13.99 -19.37
CA SER A 511 4.68 15.14 -18.46
C SER A 511 5.24 14.75 -17.10
N ILE A 512 4.81 13.63 -16.52
CA ILE A 512 5.33 13.13 -15.23
C ILE A 512 6.82 12.83 -15.31
N LEU A 513 7.28 12.11 -16.35
CA LEU A 513 8.70 11.79 -16.53
C LEU A 513 9.57 13.05 -16.70
N ALA A 514 9.06 14.05 -17.42
CA ALA A 514 9.73 15.34 -17.62
C ALA A 514 9.78 16.22 -16.36
N THR A 515 8.90 15.96 -15.38
CA THR A 515 8.87 16.61 -14.07
C THR A 515 9.79 15.91 -13.07
N LEU A 516 9.63 14.60 -12.90
CA LEU A 516 10.31 13.79 -11.88
C LEU A 516 11.84 13.73 -12.07
N TYR A 517 12.30 13.31 -13.25
CA TYR A 517 13.73 13.03 -13.45
C TYR A 517 14.62 14.28 -13.35
N PRO A 518 14.20 15.46 -13.83
CA PRO A 518 14.92 16.70 -13.59
C PRO A 518 14.82 17.26 -12.16
N GLY A 519 13.93 16.73 -11.31
CA GLY A 519 13.59 17.33 -10.02
C GLY A 519 12.92 18.70 -10.18
N ASP A 520 12.02 18.83 -11.15
CA ASP A 520 11.23 20.04 -11.43
C ASP A 520 9.76 19.82 -11.08
N GLU A 521 9.51 19.50 -9.82
CA GLU A 521 8.22 19.08 -9.25
C GLU A 521 7.25 20.27 -9.00
N ASP A 522 7.36 21.33 -9.80
CA ASP A 522 6.43 22.46 -9.80
C ASP A 522 5.37 22.32 -10.89
N ILE A 523 4.24 21.69 -10.58
CA ILE A 523 3.10 21.64 -11.50
C ILE A 523 2.12 22.82 -11.35
N GLY A 524 2.46 23.87 -10.58
CA GLY A 524 1.51 24.93 -10.22
C GLY A 524 0.91 25.73 -11.38
N ASP A 525 1.55 25.71 -12.56
CA ASP A 525 1.07 26.28 -13.82
C ASP A 525 0.70 25.23 -14.88
N ASP A 526 0.80 23.93 -14.56
CA ASP A 526 0.40 22.82 -15.43
C ASP A 526 -1.09 22.49 -15.25
N LEU A 527 -1.94 23.19 -15.99
CA LEU A 527 -3.38 22.95 -15.97
C LEU A 527 -3.76 21.53 -16.41
N PHE A 528 -2.97 20.91 -17.30
CA PHE A 528 -3.24 19.57 -17.81
C PHE A 528 -3.02 18.52 -16.73
N LEU A 529 -1.85 18.51 -16.07
CA LEU A 529 -1.60 17.55 -14.98
C LEU A 529 -2.56 17.74 -13.81
N HIS A 530 -2.92 18.98 -13.45
CA HIS A 530 -3.93 19.23 -12.42
C HIS A 530 -5.31 18.62 -12.78
N ASP A 531 -5.75 18.76 -14.03
CA ASP A 531 -7.00 18.15 -14.50
C ASP A 531 -6.92 16.61 -14.50
N VAL A 532 -5.81 16.03 -14.95
CA VAL A 532 -5.58 14.58 -14.93
C VAL A 532 -5.67 14.03 -13.50
N LEU A 533 -4.97 14.65 -12.54
CA LEU A 533 -5.00 14.24 -11.14
C LEU A 533 -6.40 14.36 -10.54
N ALA A 534 -7.14 15.44 -10.84
CA ALA A 534 -8.50 15.65 -10.36
C ALA A 534 -9.49 14.60 -10.90
N ARG A 535 -9.40 14.28 -12.19
CA ARG A 535 -10.24 13.27 -12.86
C ARG A 535 -9.90 11.84 -12.46
N PHE A 536 -8.68 11.56 -12.03
CA PHE A 536 -8.41 10.32 -11.32
C PHE A 536 -9.02 10.36 -9.92
N ALA A 537 -8.83 11.44 -9.14
CA ALA A 537 -9.33 11.53 -7.77
C ALA A 537 -10.86 11.40 -7.66
N ASP A 538 -11.63 11.83 -8.67
CA ASP A 538 -13.08 11.69 -8.73
C ASP A 538 -13.58 10.37 -9.37
N GLY A 539 -12.67 9.46 -9.73
CA GLY A 539 -12.98 8.15 -10.30
C GLY A 539 -13.31 8.15 -11.80
N SER A 540 -13.46 9.30 -12.45
CA SER A 540 -13.87 9.37 -13.87
C SER A 540 -12.85 8.75 -14.82
N ASN A 541 -11.56 9.10 -14.66
CA ASN A 541 -10.48 8.49 -15.45
C ASN A 541 -10.21 7.05 -15.02
N ALA A 542 -10.47 6.67 -13.77
CA ALA A 542 -10.35 5.26 -13.34
C ALA A 542 -11.41 4.38 -13.99
N LYS A 543 -12.65 4.87 -14.10
CA LYS A 543 -13.70 4.18 -14.85
C LYS A 543 -13.37 4.10 -16.34
N ALA A 544 -12.92 5.20 -16.95
CA ALA A 544 -12.53 5.21 -18.37
C ALA A 544 -11.39 4.23 -18.65
N LEU A 545 -10.40 4.17 -17.76
CA LEU A 545 -9.31 3.19 -17.82
C LEU A 545 -9.83 1.75 -17.72
N TYR A 546 -10.71 1.46 -16.77
CA TYR A 546 -11.34 0.14 -16.64
C TYR A 546 -12.12 -0.25 -17.89
N ASP A 547 -12.98 0.64 -18.40
CA ASP A 547 -13.77 0.40 -19.61
C ASP A 547 -12.83 0.07 -20.77
N ARG A 548 -11.76 0.87 -20.97
CA ARG A 548 -10.77 0.63 -22.02
C ARG A 548 -10.05 -0.72 -21.87
N LEU A 549 -9.76 -1.14 -20.65
CA LEU A 549 -9.13 -2.43 -20.38
C LEU A 549 -10.07 -3.59 -20.63
N VAL A 550 -11.36 -3.45 -20.33
CA VAL A 550 -12.38 -4.45 -20.69
C VAL A 550 -12.45 -4.58 -22.20
N ASP A 551 -12.53 -3.47 -22.94
CA ASP A 551 -12.56 -3.49 -24.41
C ASP A 551 -11.31 -4.18 -24.97
N VAL A 552 -10.13 -3.83 -24.45
CA VAL A 552 -8.86 -4.45 -24.86
C VAL A 552 -8.88 -5.97 -24.63
N VAL A 553 -9.37 -6.43 -23.48
CA VAL A 553 -9.33 -7.85 -23.11
C VAL A 553 -10.39 -8.65 -23.83
N ILE A 554 -11.61 -8.15 -23.90
CA ILE A 554 -12.75 -8.85 -24.45
C ILE A 554 -12.77 -8.70 -25.97
N ASP A 555 -12.73 -7.49 -26.49
CA ASP A 555 -12.89 -7.25 -27.92
C ASP A 555 -11.58 -7.43 -28.65
N ASP A 556 -10.52 -6.71 -28.26
CA ASP A 556 -9.27 -6.69 -29.03
C ASP A 556 -8.51 -8.02 -28.90
N LEU A 557 -8.43 -8.60 -27.70
CA LEU A 557 -7.67 -9.82 -27.42
C LEU A 557 -8.51 -11.11 -27.53
N LEU A 558 -9.60 -11.22 -26.79
CA LEU A 558 -10.33 -12.50 -26.71
C LEU A 558 -11.15 -12.76 -27.98
N LEU A 559 -12.03 -11.85 -28.38
CA LEU A 559 -12.98 -12.04 -29.48
C LEU A 559 -12.33 -11.84 -30.85
N SER A 560 -11.59 -10.75 -31.04
CA SER A 560 -11.02 -10.38 -32.34
C SER A 560 -9.70 -11.07 -32.67
N GLU A 561 -8.94 -11.49 -31.65
CA GLU A 561 -7.64 -12.14 -31.85
C GLU A 561 -7.71 -13.64 -31.55
N ILE A 562 -7.90 -14.05 -30.28
CA ILE A 562 -7.80 -15.45 -29.87
C ILE A 562 -8.91 -16.30 -30.50
N LEU A 563 -10.17 -15.99 -30.23
CA LEU A 563 -11.31 -16.83 -30.64
C LEU A 563 -11.62 -16.73 -32.13
N ALA A 564 -11.25 -15.61 -32.79
CA ALA A 564 -11.43 -15.44 -34.23
C ALA A 564 -10.40 -16.25 -35.02
N SER A 565 -9.19 -16.42 -34.47
CA SER A 565 -8.10 -17.14 -35.13
C SER A 565 -8.18 -18.65 -34.95
N LEU A 566 -8.86 -19.11 -33.90
CA LEU A 566 -9.06 -20.53 -33.62
C LEU A 566 -10.36 -21.02 -34.27
N LYS A 567 -10.34 -22.24 -34.79
CA LYS A 567 -11.43 -22.90 -35.51
C LYS A 567 -12.00 -24.03 -34.66
N PHE A 568 -13.32 -24.01 -34.47
CA PHE A 568 -14.01 -25.07 -33.77
C PHE A 568 -14.17 -26.28 -34.69
N ASN A 569 -13.37 -27.31 -34.42
CA ASN A 569 -13.44 -28.58 -35.11
C ASN A 569 -14.11 -29.62 -34.20
N PRO A 570 -15.44 -29.78 -34.23
CA PRO A 570 -16.11 -30.79 -33.41
C PRO A 570 -15.73 -32.22 -33.82
N GLY A 571 -15.15 -32.41 -35.00
CA GLY A 571 -14.64 -33.69 -35.47
C GLY A 571 -13.40 -34.15 -34.70
N SER A 572 -12.61 -33.24 -34.13
CA SER A 572 -11.40 -33.60 -33.37
C SER A 572 -11.71 -34.25 -32.02
N LEU A 573 -12.95 -34.17 -31.53
CA LEU A 573 -13.44 -34.97 -30.39
C LEU A 573 -13.43 -36.48 -30.70
N PHE A 574 -13.44 -36.88 -31.97
CA PHE A 574 -13.53 -38.27 -32.39
C PHE A 574 -12.28 -38.66 -33.19
N PRO A 575 -11.21 -39.12 -32.51
CA PRO A 575 -9.95 -39.38 -33.16
C PRO A 575 -10.07 -40.37 -34.34
N PRO A 576 -9.20 -40.29 -35.37
CA PRO A 576 -9.34 -41.04 -36.62
C PRO A 576 -9.40 -42.57 -36.47
N ASP A 577 -8.86 -43.10 -35.37
CA ASP A 577 -8.86 -44.52 -35.06
C ASP A 577 -10.12 -45.00 -34.32
N THR A 578 -11.10 -44.11 -34.10
CA THR A 578 -12.37 -44.42 -33.44
C THR A 578 -13.48 -44.73 -34.44
N ALA A 579 -14.42 -45.60 -34.04
CA ALA A 579 -15.61 -45.90 -34.84
C ALA A 579 -16.53 -44.68 -35.08
N LEU A 580 -16.36 -43.62 -34.28
CA LEU A 580 -17.11 -42.37 -34.36
C LEU A 580 -16.46 -41.32 -35.28
N HIS A 581 -15.29 -41.58 -35.85
CA HIS A 581 -14.61 -40.61 -36.72
C HIS A 581 -15.51 -40.11 -37.87
N ILE A 582 -16.30 -41.00 -38.49
CA ILE A 582 -17.26 -40.64 -39.56
C ILE A 582 -18.34 -39.68 -39.03
N VAL A 583 -18.77 -39.84 -37.78
CA VAL A 583 -19.72 -38.92 -37.11
C VAL A 583 -19.07 -37.56 -36.90
N GLY A 584 -17.79 -37.53 -36.49
CA GLY A 584 -17.00 -36.30 -36.38
C GLY A 584 -16.87 -35.55 -37.72
N VAL A 585 -16.59 -36.26 -38.81
CA VAL A 585 -16.54 -35.67 -40.17
C VAL A 585 -17.90 -35.07 -40.57
N MET A 586 -18.99 -35.80 -40.33
CA MET A 586 -20.34 -35.28 -40.61
C MET A 586 -20.70 -34.07 -39.74
N LEU A 587 -20.32 -34.08 -38.46
CA LEU A 587 -20.59 -32.98 -37.53
C LEU A 587 -19.81 -31.72 -37.92
N THR A 588 -18.56 -31.87 -38.36
CA THR A 588 -17.73 -30.75 -38.86
C THR A 588 -18.36 -30.14 -40.12
N ALA A 589 -18.73 -30.97 -41.10
CA ALA A 589 -19.42 -30.50 -42.31
C ALA A 589 -20.78 -29.83 -42.01
N LEU A 590 -21.49 -30.30 -40.98
CA LEU A 590 -22.74 -29.67 -40.53
C LEU A 590 -22.50 -28.30 -39.92
N ILE A 591 -21.50 -28.16 -39.04
CA ILE A 591 -21.10 -26.87 -38.45
C ILE A 591 -20.69 -25.90 -39.56
N ASP A 592 -19.90 -26.33 -40.54
CA ASP A 592 -19.51 -25.49 -41.68
C ASP A 592 -20.73 -24.99 -42.48
N VAL A 593 -21.77 -25.81 -42.64
CA VAL A 593 -23.01 -25.38 -43.30
C VAL A 593 -23.80 -24.39 -42.44
N ILE A 594 -23.97 -24.68 -41.14
CA ILE A 594 -24.71 -23.83 -40.20
C ILE A 594 -24.09 -22.44 -40.12
N PHE A 595 -22.76 -22.39 -40.01
CA PHE A 595 -21.99 -21.17 -39.85
C PHE A 595 -21.42 -20.63 -41.17
N ARG A 596 -21.94 -21.10 -42.31
CA ARG A 596 -21.60 -20.64 -43.68
C ARG A 596 -20.10 -20.60 -43.99
N GLY A 597 -19.35 -21.55 -43.45
CA GLY A 597 -17.91 -21.70 -43.61
C GLY A 597 -17.06 -20.91 -42.60
N ASP A 598 -17.67 -20.12 -41.71
CA ASP A 598 -16.95 -19.47 -40.61
C ASP A 598 -17.20 -20.20 -39.29
N ASN A 599 -16.46 -21.28 -39.06
CA ASN A 599 -16.49 -22.05 -37.83
C ASN A 599 -15.48 -21.52 -36.78
N SER A 600 -15.12 -20.22 -36.81
CA SER A 600 -14.33 -19.63 -35.73
C SER A 600 -15.02 -19.79 -34.37
N PHE A 601 -14.23 -19.89 -33.29
CA PHE A 601 -14.82 -19.94 -31.95
C PHE A 601 -15.64 -18.69 -31.64
N THR A 602 -15.23 -17.50 -32.11
CA THR A 602 -15.99 -16.25 -31.94
C THR A 602 -17.41 -16.39 -32.52
N ASN A 603 -17.54 -16.74 -33.80
CA ASN A 603 -18.84 -16.82 -34.46
C ASN A 603 -19.77 -17.85 -33.79
N ILE A 604 -19.22 -18.98 -33.35
CA ILE A 604 -19.98 -20.03 -32.67
C ILE A 604 -20.43 -19.59 -31.29
N ILE A 605 -19.53 -19.00 -30.49
CA ILE A 605 -19.83 -18.51 -29.15
C ILE A 605 -20.87 -17.40 -29.24
N GLU A 606 -20.66 -16.36 -30.04
CA GLU A 606 -21.60 -15.24 -30.16
C GLU A 606 -22.98 -15.68 -30.68
N SER A 607 -23.02 -16.53 -31.72
CA SER A 607 -24.29 -17.08 -32.20
C SER A 607 -25.03 -17.90 -31.13
N THR A 608 -24.28 -18.62 -30.29
CA THR A 608 -24.87 -19.41 -29.20
C THR A 608 -25.34 -18.52 -28.05
N LEU A 609 -24.59 -17.49 -27.70
CA LEU A 609 -24.96 -16.55 -26.64
C LEU A 609 -26.17 -15.72 -27.07
N SER A 610 -26.27 -15.30 -28.33
CA SER A 610 -27.34 -14.40 -28.82
C SER A 610 -28.79 -14.90 -28.60
N VAL A 611 -28.98 -16.19 -28.32
CA VAL A 611 -30.29 -16.81 -28.04
C VAL A 611 -30.59 -16.95 -26.54
N LEU A 612 -29.65 -16.57 -25.67
CA LEU A 612 -29.80 -16.55 -24.21
C LEU A 612 -30.47 -15.24 -23.73
N PRO A 613 -30.92 -15.16 -22.46
CA PRO A 613 -31.44 -13.92 -21.89
C PRO A 613 -30.42 -12.79 -21.94
N ALA A 614 -30.87 -11.53 -21.97
CA ALA A 614 -30.04 -10.33 -22.17
C ALA A 614 -28.80 -10.19 -21.26
N GLN A 615 -28.83 -10.77 -20.06
CA GLN A 615 -27.68 -10.77 -19.14
C GLN A 615 -26.59 -11.80 -19.49
N TYR A 616 -26.81 -12.64 -20.50
CA TYR A 616 -25.92 -13.71 -20.96
C TYR A 616 -25.83 -13.77 -22.49
N ASP A 617 -26.32 -12.75 -23.20
CA ASP A 617 -26.47 -12.77 -24.67
C ASP A 617 -25.15 -12.48 -25.42
N SER A 618 -24.12 -12.11 -24.67
CA SER A 618 -22.80 -11.71 -25.12
C SER A 618 -21.74 -12.02 -24.05
N VAL A 619 -20.47 -12.08 -24.42
CA VAL A 619 -19.37 -12.23 -23.45
C VAL A 619 -19.32 -11.04 -22.50
N GLU A 620 -19.56 -9.84 -23.00
CA GLU A 620 -19.73 -8.62 -22.21
C GLU A 620 -20.92 -8.71 -21.26
N GLY A 621 -22.08 -9.17 -21.71
CA GLY A 621 -23.26 -9.35 -20.87
C GLY A 621 -22.99 -10.31 -19.71
N ILE A 622 -22.31 -11.43 -19.99
CA ILE A 622 -21.85 -12.37 -18.95
C ILE A 622 -20.88 -11.68 -17.99
N LEU A 623 -19.89 -10.95 -18.49
CA LEU A 623 -18.91 -10.24 -17.66
C LEU A 623 -19.63 -9.23 -16.76
N GLY A 624 -20.48 -8.38 -17.34
CA GLY A 624 -21.27 -7.36 -16.64
C GLY A 624 -22.21 -7.95 -15.60
N TYR A 625 -22.80 -9.12 -15.84
CA TYR A 625 -23.59 -9.83 -14.83
C TYR A 625 -22.73 -10.24 -13.61
N PHE A 626 -21.49 -10.67 -13.84
CA PHE A 626 -20.58 -11.10 -12.76
C PHE A 626 -19.83 -9.94 -12.09
N THR A 627 -19.53 -8.86 -12.79
CA THR A 627 -18.77 -7.71 -12.28
C THR A 627 -19.67 -6.62 -11.72
N GLY A 628 -20.88 -6.44 -12.25
CA GLY A 628 -21.80 -5.37 -11.86
C GLY A 628 -22.34 -5.48 -10.44
N GLU A 629 -22.23 -6.65 -9.78
CA GLU A 629 -22.58 -6.79 -8.35
C GLU A 629 -21.48 -6.27 -7.41
N TYR A 630 -20.24 -6.13 -7.89
CA TYR A 630 -19.06 -5.83 -7.05
C TYR A 630 -18.30 -4.55 -7.47
N LEU A 631 -18.36 -4.16 -8.74
CA LEU A 631 -17.74 -2.93 -9.25
C LEU A 631 -18.75 -1.77 -9.16
N THR A 632 -18.82 -1.16 -7.98
CA THR A 632 -19.63 0.02 -7.70
C THR A 632 -18.88 1.31 -8.04
N SER A 633 -19.56 2.45 -8.05
CA SER A 633 -18.90 3.77 -8.17
C SER A 633 -17.83 3.98 -7.10
N SER A 634 -18.11 3.57 -5.85
CA SER A 634 -17.14 3.65 -4.76
C SER A 634 -15.85 2.85 -5.00
N GLN A 635 -15.90 1.80 -5.83
CA GLN A 635 -14.71 1.05 -6.22
C GLN A 635 -13.85 1.83 -7.23
N PHE A 636 -14.49 2.52 -8.19
CA PHE A 636 -13.78 3.40 -9.14
C PHE A 636 -13.21 4.63 -8.45
N ASP A 637 -13.96 5.23 -7.52
CA ASP A 637 -13.47 6.35 -6.69
C ASP A 637 -12.21 5.95 -5.91
N ALA A 638 -12.19 4.73 -5.36
CA ALA A 638 -11.05 4.22 -4.61
C ALA A 638 -9.80 4.01 -5.48
N TRP A 639 -9.97 3.37 -6.63
CA TRP A 639 -8.88 3.18 -7.59
C TRP A 639 -8.37 4.51 -8.11
N GLY A 640 -9.28 5.40 -8.47
CA GLY A 640 -8.98 6.73 -8.95
C GLY A 640 -8.21 7.56 -7.93
N ALA A 641 -8.63 7.58 -6.66
CA ALA A 641 -7.90 8.24 -5.59
C ALA A 641 -6.50 7.66 -5.38
N THR A 642 -6.36 6.33 -5.44
CA THR A 642 -5.05 5.65 -5.31
C THR A 642 -4.11 6.02 -6.45
N ILE A 643 -4.60 5.98 -7.69
CA ILE A 643 -3.84 6.40 -8.88
C ILE A 643 -3.48 7.88 -8.76
N SER A 644 -4.43 8.75 -8.41
CA SER A 644 -4.18 10.18 -8.25
C SER A 644 -3.11 10.46 -7.20
N GLN A 645 -3.15 9.79 -6.05
CA GLN A 645 -2.11 9.90 -5.02
C GLN A 645 -0.74 9.47 -5.57
N MET A 646 -0.68 8.30 -6.22
CA MET A 646 0.54 7.77 -6.79
C MET A 646 1.17 8.73 -7.82
N LEU A 647 0.37 9.24 -8.76
CA LEU A 647 0.83 10.19 -9.77
C LEU A 647 1.23 11.52 -9.13
N GLY A 648 0.46 12.01 -8.16
CA GLY A 648 0.75 13.24 -7.42
C GLY A 648 2.09 13.21 -6.70
N CYS A 649 2.45 12.07 -6.09
CA CYS A 649 3.74 11.90 -5.41
C CYS A 649 4.96 11.98 -6.35
N LEU A 650 4.78 11.79 -7.66
CA LEU A 650 5.87 11.86 -8.65
C LEU A 650 6.05 13.26 -9.25
N VAL A 651 5.14 14.18 -8.95
CA VAL A 651 5.11 15.53 -9.55
C VAL A 651 4.95 16.63 -8.50
N THR A 652 5.06 16.28 -7.22
CA THR A 652 5.01 17.23 -6.11
C THR A 652 6.04 16.86 -5.06
N ASP A 653 6.82 17.84 -4.64
CA ASP A 653 7.72 17.73 -3.50
C ASP A 653 7.02 18.20 -2.23
N THR A 654 7.27 17.49 -1.13
CA THR A 654 6.78 17.88 0.20
C THR A 654 7.90 17.99 1.24
N ASN A 655 9.11 17.49 0.95
CA ASN A 655 10.15 17.39 1.96
C ASN A 655 11.58 17.18 1.41
N PRO A 656 12.40 18.24 1.41
CA PRO A 656 12.07 19.63 1.76
C PRO A 656 11.12 20.23 0.73
N GLY A 657 10.07 20.95 1.11
CA GLY A 657 9.06 21.47 0.15
C GLY A 657 9.55 22.60 -0.79
N PHE A 658 10.67 22.39 -1.47
CA PHE A 658 11.07 23.14 -2.64
C PHE A 658 10.19 22.72 -3.80
N LYS A 659 10.19 23.51 -4.86
CA LYS A 659 9.43 23.21 -6.08
C LYS A 659 10.36 22.77 -7.21
N GLN A 660 11.67 22.97 -7.03
CA GLN A 660 12.70 22.68 -8.01
C GLN A 660 14.03 22.45 -7.28
N ASP A 661 14.69 21.34 -7.60
CA ASP A 661 15.92 20.89 -6.94
C ASP A 661 17.21 21.16 -7.73
N SER A 662 17.08 21.92 -8.82
CA SER A 662 18.19 22.31 -9.67
C SER A 662 19.09 23.38 -9.04
N VAL A 663 18.54 24.30 -8.24
CA VAL A 663 19.31 25.37 -7.57
C VAL A 663 18.78 25.57 -6.15
N VAL A 664 19.42 24.94 -5.17
CA VAL A 664 18.94 24.87 -3.79
C VAL A 664 20.04 25.19 -2.81
N VAL A 665 19.71 25.92 -1.74
CA VAL A 665 20.61 26.13 -0.60
C VAL A 665 20.00 25.48 0.63
N LEU A 666 20.66 24.43 1.12
CA LEU A 666 20.31 23.75 2.35
C LEU A 666 21.22 24.22 3.46
N THR A 667 20.69 24.34 4.68
CA THR A 667 21.49 24.68 5.85
C THR A 667 21.11 23.83 7.04
N TYR A 668 22.03 22.98 7.48
CA TYR A 668 21.97 22.40 8.81
C TYR A 668 22.56 23.42 9.79
N SER A 669 21.76 23.91 10.74
CA SER A 669 22.18 24.88 11.75
C SER A 669 22.21 24.31 13.19
N GLY A 670 21.91 23.02 13.33
CA GLY A 670 21.76 22.31 14.60
C GLY A 670 20.48 21.46 14.59
N SER A 671 20.23 20.75 15.70
CA SER A 671 19.00 20.00 15.89
C SER A 671 17.77 20.91 15.79
N VAL A 672 16.76 20.50 15.03
CA VAL A 672 15.49 21.21 14.89
C VAL A 672 14.47 20.76 15.94
N GLU A 673 13.47 21.59 16.20
CA GLU A 673 12.31 21.18 17.00
C GLU A 673 11.53 20.10 16.23
N VAL A 674 11.34 18.94 16.86
CA VAL A 674 10.54 17.86 16.29
C VAL A 674 9.07 18.16 16.56
N ILE A 675 8.29 18.29 15.50
CA ILE A 675 6.82 18.40 15.58
C ILE A 675 6.26 16.98 15.39
N PRO A 676 5.85 16.28 16.46
CA PRO A 676 5.35 14.92 16.35
C PRO A 676 3.93 14.91 15.78
N THR A 677 3.61 13.95 14.92
CA THR A 677 2.28 13.78 14.34
C THR A 677 1.76 12.35 14.50
N VAL A 678 0.50 12.13 14.15
CA VAL A 678 -0.05 10.77 14.05
C VAL A 678 0.43 10.07 12.77
N ALA A 679 0.62 10.82 11.67
CA ALA A 679 1.02 10.30 10.36
C ALA A 679 2.45 9.73 10.34
N ASP A 680 3.38 10.37 11.06
CA ASP A 680 4.75 9.87 11.26
C ASP A 680 4.89 8.92 12.45
N TYR A 681 3.76 8.51 13.06
CA TYR A 681 3.67 7.63 14.23
C TYR A 681 4.43 8.14 15.48
N ARG A 682 4.83 9.42 15.55
CA ARG A 682 5.46 9.98 16.76
C ARG A 682 4.46 10.26 17.87
N LEU A 683 3.21 10.51 17.53
CA LEU A 683 2.07 10.52 18.45
C LEU A 683 1.33 9.19 18.40
N PRO A 684 0.62 8.80 19.47
CA PRO A 684 -0.24 7.62 19.48
C PRO A 684 -1.21 7.59 18.30
N SER A 685 -1.06 6.56 17.46
CA SER A 685 -1.88 6.26 16.28
C SER A 685 -2.67 4.96 16.51
N ASN A 686 -3.73 4.73 15.73
CA ASN A 686 -4.55 3.51 15.84
C ASN A 686 -5.06 3.28 17.28
N VAL A 687 -5.51 4.35 17.95
CA VAL A 687 -5.91 4.26 19.36
C VAL A 687 -7.24 3.51 19.48
N ALA A 688 -7.18 2.26 19.93
CA ALA A 688 -8.36 1.45 20.20
C ALA A 688 -8.65 1.42 21.70
N VAL A 689 -9.93 1.62 22.05
CA VAL A 689 -10.43 1.54 23.42
C VAL A 689 -11.49 0.46 23.48
N THR A 690 -11.39 -0.42 24.46
CA THR A 690 -12.31 -1.55 24.67
C THR A 690 -12.61 -1.71 26.15
N PHE A 691 -13.66 -2.47 26.48
CA PHE A 691 -13.86 -2.93 27.85
C PHE A 691 -12.80 -3.97 28.23
N GLY A 692 -12.46 -4.02 29.52
CA GLY A 692 -11.83 -5.20 30.10
C GLY A 692 -12.91 -6.17 30.62
N ASN A 693 -12.53 -7.03 31.56
CA ASN A 693 -13.39 -8.09 32.08
C ASN A 693 -14.66 -7.59 32.80
N ASP A 694 -14.62 -6.38 33.34
CA ASP A 694 -15.76 -5.75 34.01
C ASP A 694 -15.88 -4.29 33.57
N ALA A 695 -16.92 -3.99 32.79
CA ALA A 695 -17.15 -2.64 32.26
C ALA A 695 -17.36 -1.58 33.37
N ARG A 696 -17.59 -1.99 34.63
CA ARG A 696 -17.74 -1.10 35.79
C ARG A 696 -16.41 -0.68 36.40
N SER A 697 -15.34 -1.44 36.17
CA SER A 697 -14.06 -1.23 36.88
C SER A 697 -12.80 -1.37 36.02
N THR A 698 -12.94 -1.78 34.75
CA THR A 698 -11.80 -2.07 33.87
C THR A 698 -11.92 -1.42 32.50
N ARG A 699 -10.79 -1.05 31.89
CA ARG A 699 -10.71 -0.53 30.51
C ARG A 699 -9.38 -0.94 29.89
N ASN A 700 -9.41 -1.20 28.59
CA ASN A 700 -8.24 -1.56 27.82
C ASN A 700 -7.99 -0.50 26.75
N ILE A 701 -6.72 -0.17 26.51
CA ILE A 701 -6.29 0.82 25.52
C ILE A 701 -5.09 0.24 24.78
N THR A 702 -5.12 0.28 23.45
CA THR A 702 -3.99 -0.07 22.58
C THR A 702 -3.71 1.04 21.59
N TRP A 703 -2.45 1.19 21.19
CA TRP A 703 -2.06 2.12 20.13
C TRP A 703 -0.72 1.70 19.51
N LEU A 704 -0.41 2.32 18.37
CA LEU A 704 0.85 2.17 17.67
C LEU A 704 1.65 3.47 17.73
N THR A 705 2.97 3.34 17.81
CA THR A 705 3.91 4.44 17.58
C THR A 705 5.10 3.96 16.74
N LYS A 706 5.93 4.90 16.30
CA LYS A 706 7.17 4.65 15.57
C LYS A 706 8.12 3.78 16.40
N TYR A 707 8.94 2.95 15.74
CA TYR A 707 9.89 2.02 16.37
C TYR A 707 10.77 2.63 17.50
N SER A 708 11.07 3.94 17.43
CA SER A 708 11.90 4.69 18.38
C SER A 708 11.13 5.24 19.59
N VAL A 709 9.79 5.21 19.58
CA VAL A 709 8.92 5.69 20.65
C VAL A 709 8.46 4.49 21.48
N THR A 710 9.15 4.24 22.59
CA THR A 710 8.93 3.01 23.38
C THR A 710 8.14 3.25 24.67
N GLY A 711 7.95 4.53 25.06
CA GLY A 711 7.17 4.92 26.22
C GLY A 711 5.72 4.44 26.15
N SER A 712 5.27 3.75 27.21
CA SER A 712 3.89 3.27 27.40
C SER A 712 3.28 3.95 28.62
N ASP A 713 3.19 5.27 28.57
CA ASP A 713 2.74 6.09 29.68
C ASP A 713 1.27 6.51 29.54
N ILE A 714 0.61 6.66 30.69
CA ILE A 714 -0.74 7.24 30.79
C ILE A 714 -0.78 8.28 31.89
N GLU A 715 -1.45 9.40 31.61
CA GLU A 715 -1.97 10.27 32.65
C GLU A 715 -3.46 10.01 32.81
N LEU A 716 -3.90 9.71 34.03
CA LEU A 716 -5.30 9.44 34.36
C LEU A 716 -5.71 10.34 35.54
N ILE A 717 -6.69 11.20 35.31
CA ILE A 717 -7.19 12.13 36.33
C ILE A 717 -8.72 12.04 36.46
N PRO A 718 -9.28 12.28 37.66
CA PRO A 718 -10.73 12.37 37.82
C PRO A 718 -11.35 13.40 36.88
N PHE A 719 -12.55 13.12 36.38
CA PHE A 719 -13.29 14.06 35.53
C PHE A 719 -13.70 15.33 36.29
N GLY A 720 -13.66 16.49 35.62
CA GLY A 720 -13.98 17.80 36.18
C GLY A 720 -13.95 18.90 35.11
N GLU A 721 -14.34 20.14 35.44
CA GLU A 721 -14.53 21.21 34.44
C GLU A 721 -13.23 21.71 33.78
N ALA A 722 -12.08 21.55 34.44
CA ALA A 722 -10.78 22.01 33.95
C ALA A 722 -9.69 20.95 34.22
N PRO A 723 -9.58 19.89 33.39
CA PRO A 723 -8.52 18.91 33.52
C PRO A 723 -7.15 19.57 33.33
N VAL A 724 -6.23 19.34 34.26
CA VAL A 724 -4.83 19.81 34.17
C VAL A 724 -3.92 18.60 34.13
N PHE A 725 -3.44 18.27 32.93
CA PHE A 725 -2.37 17.30 32.74
C PHE A 725 -1.02 17.94 33.04
N ARG A 726 -0.12 17.19 33.70
CA ARG A 726 1.17 17.70 34.20
C ARG A 726 2.39 17.18 33.44
N GLY A 727 2.20 16.25 32.52
CA GLY A 727 3.31 15.53 31.87
C GLY A 727 3.89 14.41 32.73
N ILE A 728 3.23 14.03 33.83
CA ILE A 728 3.74 13.06 34.80
C ILE A 728 2.86 11.80 34.74
N PRO A 729 3.40 10.64 34.32
CA PRO A 729 2.63 9.40 34.23
C PRO A 729 1.98 9.02 35.57
N THR A 730 0.74 8.57 35.51
CA THR A 730 0.04 7.98 36.65
C THR A 730 0.56 6.55 36.84
N ARG A 731 1.12 6.27 38.02
CA ARG A 731 1.67 4.95 38.39
C ARG A 731 0.88 4.40 39.57
N ASN A 732 0.03 3.39 39.35
CA ASN A 732 -0.75 2.71 40.39
C ASN A 732 -0.83 1.21 40.06
N ALA A 733 -1.05 0.37 41.07
CA ALA A 733 -1.15 -1.09 40.89
C ALA A 733 -2.28 -1.52 39.94
N GLY A 734 -3.29 -0.68 39.72
CA GLY A 734 -4.37 -0.93 38.77
C GLY A 734 -4.04 -0.58 37.31
N ILE A 735 -2.81 -0.13 37.01
CA ILE A 735 -2.37 0.22 35.65
C ILE A 735 -1.28 -0.76 35.26
N ILE A 736 -1.57 -1.62 34.29
CA ILE A 736 -0.62 -2.57 33.71
C ILE A 736 -0.33 -2.11 32.30
N SER A 737 0.92 -1.76 32.01
CA SER A 737 1.34 -1.32 30.67
C SER A 737 2.45 -2.18 30.10
N SER A 738 2.47 -2.32 28.77
CA SER A 738 3.51 -3.04 28.03
C SER A 738 3.72 -2.41 26.65
N SER A 739 4.92 -2.56 26.11
CA SER A 739 5.31 -2.15 24.76
C SER A 739 5.96 -3.35 24.07
N GLU A 740 5.68 -3.55 22.79
CA GLU A 740 6.29 -4.60 21.98
C GLU A 740 6.66 -4.04 20.60
N ARG A 741 7.88 -4.32 20.14
CA ARG A 741 8.26 -3.99 18.75
C ARG A 741 7.58 -4.99 17.82
N VAL A 742 6.81 -4.49 16.87
CA VAL A 742 6.02 -5.28 15.92
C VAL A 742 6.36 -4.89 14.49
N THR A 743 6.16 -5.80 13.54
CA THR A 743 6.20 -5.49 12.11
C THR A 743 4.78 -5.34 11.60
N ARG A 744 4.54 -4.29 10.81
CA ARG A 744 3.26 -4.03 10.15
C ARG A 744 3.51 -3.78 8.67
N SER A 745 2.51 -4.03 7.84
CA SER A 745 2.64 -3.83 6.41
C SER A 745 1.43 -3.15 5.78
N TYR A 746 1.61 -2.66 4.57
CA TYR A 746 0.55 -2.26 3.67
C TYR A 746 1.00 -2.51 2.22
N PRO A 747 0.08 -2.74 1.27
CA PRO A 747 0.42 -2.84 -0.14
C PRO A 747 0.78 -1.46 -0.70
N GLY A 748 1.86 -1.36 -1.49
CA GLY A 748 2.21 -0.16 -2.23
C GLY A 748 1.13 0.25 -3.23
N ALA A 749 0.41 -0.72 -3.81
CA ALA A 749 -0.78 -0.49 -4.62
C ALA A 749 -1.97 -1.29 -4.07
N ASP A 750 -3.02 -0.61 -3.60
CA ASP A 750 -4.24 -1.23 -3.07
C ASP A 750 -5.42 -1.04 -4.03
N LEU A 751 -5.86 -2.12 -4.66
CA LEU A 751 -7.08 -2.12 -5.47
C LEU A 751 -8.30 -2.66 -4.72
N GLY A 752 -8.18 -2.90 -3.41
CA GLY A 752 -9.24 -3.42 -2.56
C GLY A 752 -9.45 -4.91 -2.64
N ILE A 753 -9.56 -5.46 -3.85
CA ILE A 753 -9.70 -6.91 -4.06
C ILE A 753 -8.30 -7.59 -4.08
N ALA A 754 -7.25 -6.83 -4.36
CA ALA A 754 -5.86 -7.28 -4.33
C ALA A 754 -4.93 -6.11 -3.99
N GLY A 755 -3.97 -6.38 -3.09
CA GLY A 755 -2.83 -5.50 -2.83
C GLY A 755 -1.57 -6.06 -3.48
N PHE A 756 -0.72 -5.17 -4.00
CA PHE A 756 0.58 -5.52 -4.60
C PHE A 756 1.70 -4.76 -3.91
N LEU A 757 2.93 -5.27 -4.06
CA LEU A 757 4.15 -4.63 -3.53
C LEU A 757 4.04 -4.40 -2.02
N GLU A 758 3.95 -5.49 -1.25
CA GLU A 758 3.83 -5.41 0.20
C GLU A 758 5.05 -4.69 0.79
N TYR A 759 4.80 -3.63 1.56
CA TYR A 759 5.82 -2.89 2.28
C TYR A 759 5.67 -3.10 3.77
N ALA A 760 6.70 -3.69 4.39
CA ALA A 760 6.74 -3.99 5.81
C ALA A 760 7.73 -3.07 6.55
N PHE A 761 7.33 -2.55 7.71
CA PHE A 761 8.15 -1.65 8.51
C PHE A 761 7.91 -1.84 10.02
N PRO A 762 8.91 -1.54 10.87
CA PRO A 762 8.80 -1.72 12.30
C PRO A 762 8.02 -0.59 12.98
N LEU A 763 7.17 -0.96 13.94
CA LEU A 763 6.44 -0.08 14.86
C LEU A 763 6.57 -0.60 16.30
N VAL A 764 6.06 0.18 17.26
CA VAL A 764 5.84 -0.28 18.64
C VAL A 764 4.33 -0.35 18.89
N ARG A 765 3.86 -1.52 19.33
CA ARG A 765 2.52 -1.72 19.85
C ARG A 765 2.53 -1.55 21.35
N HIS A 766 1.62 -0.72 21.85
CA HIS A 766 1.50 -0.42 23.27
C HIS A 766 0.16 -0.91 23.79
N GLU A 767 0.15 -1.41 25.03
CA GLU A 767 -1.05 -1.82 25.72
C GLU A 767 -1.12 -1.18 27.10
N ILE A 768 -2.34 -0.81 27.51
CA ILE A 768 -2.68 -0.47 28.88
C ILE A 768 -3.96 -1.20 29.28
N ARG A 769 -3.85 -1.99 30.37
CA ARG A 769 -4.99 -2.54 31.11
C ARG A 769 -5.20 -1.71 32.37
N LEU A 770 -6.35 -1.07 32.47
CA LEU A 770 -6.82 -0.36 33.66
C LEU A 770 -7.75 -1.27 34.45
N THR A 771 -7.52 -1.34 35.75
CA THR A 771 -8.32 -2.09 36.71
C THR A 771 -8.57 -1.26 37.97
N GLY A 772 -9.61 -1.62 38.73
CA GLY A 772 -9.95 -0.93 39.97
C GLY A 772 -10.52 0.49 39.78
N LEU A 773 -11.03 0.82 38.59
CA LEU A 773 -11.79 2.05 38.38
C LEU A 773 -13.08 2.01 39.20
N LYS A 774 -13.50 3.15 39.72
CA LYS A 774 -14.77 3.26 40.45
C LYS A 774 -15.96 3.14 39.49
N PRO A 775 -16.97 2.30 39.78
CA PRO A 775 -18.22 2.24 39.00
C PRO A 775 -18.90 3.60 38.87
N GLY A 776 -19.61 3.80 37.76
CA GLY A 776 -20.40 5.02 37.48
C GLY A 776 -19.58 6.32 37.45
N SER A 777 -18.26 6.23 37.28
CA SER A 777 -17.34 7.37 37.34
C SER A 777 -16.72 7.68 35.97
N LYS A 778 -16.33 8.95 35.79
CA LYS A 778 -15.60 9.44 34.62
C LYS A 778 -14.16 9.80 34.97
N TYR A 779 -13.27 9.63 34.01
CA TYR A 779 -11.86 10.01 34.09
C TYR A 779 -11.42 10.65 32.78
N PHE A 780 -10.60 11.70 32.84
CA PHE A 780 -9.82 12.12 31.69
C PHE A 780 -8.54 11.31 31.62
N TYR A 781 -8.12 10.97 30.41
CA TYR A 781 -6.84 10.32 30.19
C TYR A 781 -6.13 10.85 28.95
N ARG A 782 -4.81 10.63 28.90
CA ARG A 782 -4.00 10.70 27.68
C ARG A 782 -2.87 9.70 27.75
N ILE A 783 -2.43 9.21 26.60
CA ILE A 783 -1.40 8.19 26.45
C ILE A 783 -0.20 8.74 25.65
N GLY A 784 0.98 8.16 25.79
CA GLY A 784 2.15 8.55 25.01
C GLY A 784 3.48 8.23 25.68
N ASP A 785 4.51 9.01 25.34
CA ASP A 785 5.87 8.90 25.87
C ASP A 785 6.20 10.15 26.68
N ALA A 786 6.19 10.02 28.00
CA ALA A 786 6.43 11.14 28.90
C ALA A 786 7.86 11.67 28.84
N ALA A 787 8.84 10.83 28.49
CA ALA A 787 10.23 11.23 28.38
C ALA A 787 10.46 12.17 27.19
N LYS A 788 9.67 12.01 26.13
CA LYS A 788 9.66 12.90 24.95
C LYS A 788 8.66 14.06 25.07
N GLY A 789 7.72 13.97 26.00
CA GLY A 789 6.61 14.94 26.11
C GLY A 789 5.57 14.78 25.00
N TRP A 790 5.57 13.64 24.31
CA TRP A 790 4.69 13.35 23.18
C TRP A 790 3.47 12.62 23.69
N TRP A 791 2.34 13.32 23.72
CA TRP A 791 1.08 12.85 24.28
C TRP A 791 -0.04 12.93 23.26
N SER A 792 -0.95 11.96 23.30
CA SER A 792 -2.22 12.04 22.60
C SER A 792 -3.05 13.25 23.07
N PRO A 793 -4.01 13.72 22.25
CA PRO A 793 -5.13 14.48 22.78
C PRO A 793 -5.84 13.72 23.90
N ALA A 794 -6.54 14.44 24.77
CA ALA A 794 -7.27 13.82 25.87
C ALA A 794 -8.45 12.98 25.37
N GLY A 795 -8.68 11.85 26.02
CA GLY A 795 -9.90 11.04 25.92
C GLY A 795 -10.63 10.96 27.27
N VAL A 796 -11.84 10.43 27.25
CA VAL A 796 -12.66 10.21 28.45
C VAL A 796 -12.96 8.74 28.63
N ILE A 797 -12.74 8.24 29.83
CA ILE A 797 -13.24 6.92 30.26
C ILE A 797 -14.48 7.15 31.10
N GLU A 798 -15.59 6.53 30.71
CA GLU A 798 -16.80 6.43 31.53
C GLU A 798 -17.04 4.96 31.90
N THR A 799 -17.11 4.65 33.19
CA THR A 799 -17.36 3.28 33.71
C THR A 799 -18.86 3.01 33.88
N ALA A 800 -19.27 1.76 33.70
CA ALA A 800 -20.65 1.35 33.91
C ALA A 800 -21.06 1.54 35.39
N GLY A 801 -22.32 1.94 35.61
CA GLY A 801 -22.91 2.12 36.94
C GLY A 801 -23.96 1.06 37.26
N ASP A 802 -24.89 1.40 38.16
CA ASP A 802 -25.99 0.54 38.62
C ASP A 802 -27.35 0.87 37.96
N SER A 803 -27.34 1.61 36.84
CA SER A 803 -28.56 1.98 36.11
C SER A 803 -29.07 0.80 35.28
N ASP A 804 -30.38 0.67 35.11
CA ASP A 804 -30.99 -0.22 34.12
C ASP A 804 -31.31 0.50 32.81
N ARG A 805 -30.83 1.75 32.67
CA ARG A 805 -30.95 2.59 31.49
C ARG A 805 -29.59 2.91 30.87
N PHE A 806 -29.44 2.61 29.58
CA PHE A 806 -28.30 3.01 28.76
C PHE A 806 -28.62 2.94 27.26
N ALA A 807 -27.72 3.47 26.44
CA ALA A 807 -27.76 3.30 25.00
C ALA A 807 -26.40 2.83 24.47
N PHE A 808 -26.41 2.14 23.34
CA PHE A 808 -25.22 1.85 22.56
C PHE A 808 -25.52 1.99 21.06
N LEU A 809 -24.48 2.18 20.27
CA LEU A 809 -24.56 2.27 18.82
C LEU A 809 -24.20 0.92 18.22
N HIS A 810 -24.94 0.49 17.20
CA HIS A 810 -24.58 -0.62 16.35
C HIS A 810 -24.19 -0.09 14.98
N MET A 811 -23.01 -0.47 14.53
CA MET A 811 -22.45 -0.13 13.22
C MET A 811 -21.75 -1.38 12.70
N THR A 812 -21.68 -1.57 11.40
CA THR A 812 -21.03 -2.76 10.84
C THR A 812 -20.48 -2.41 9.48
N ASP A 813 -19.48 -3.15 9.03
CA ASP A 813 -18.96 -3.01 7.69
C ASP A 813 -18.55 -1.56 7.33
N PRO A 814 -17.68 -0.89 8.12
CA PRO A 814 -17.11 0.40 7.72
C PRO A 814 -15.99 0.27 6.67
N GLN A 815 -15.64 -0.94 6.23
CA GLN A 815 -14.49 -1.21 5.38
C GLN A 815 -14.46 -0.35 4.12
N ALA A 816 -13.28 0.22 3.87
CA ALA A 816 -12.98 1.10 2.76
C ALA A 816 -11.51 0.97 2.36
N GLN A 817 -11.14 1.62 1.25
CA GLN A 817 -9.83 1.41 0.60
C GLN A 817 -8.89 2.62 0.69
N ASN A 818 -9.41 3.79 1.05
CA ASN A 818 -8.60 5.00 1.22
C ASN A 818 -9.13 5.89 2.36
N GLU A 819 -8.31 6.85 2.78
CA GLU A 819 -8.63 7.76 3.89
C GLU A 819 -9.92 8.56 3.66
N ALA A 820 -10.15 9.06 2.44
CA ALA A 820 -11.32 9.87 2.12
C ALA A 820 -12.63 9.09 2.35
N GLN A 821 -12.65 7.81 2.03
CA GLN A 821 -13.77 6.93 2.31
C GLN A 821 -13.92 6.63 3.81
N TYR A 822 -12.83 6.45 4.56
CA TYR A 822 -12.90 6.32 6.02
C TYR A 822 -13.31 7.62 6.74
N ARG A 823 -13.29 8.78 6.07
CA ARG A 823 -13.94 10.00 6.60
C ARG A 823 -15.45 9.90 6.59
N VAL A 824 -16.06 9.11 5.68
CA VAL A 824 -17.49 8.80 5.72
C VAL A 824 -17.83 8.01 6.98
N TRP A 825 -16.99 7.03 7.35
CA TRP A 825 -17.10 6.33 8.64
C TRP A 825 -17.01 7.30 9.83
N ALA A 826 -16.03 8.21 9.83
CA ALA A 826 -15.89 9.22 10.87
C ALA A 826 -17.14 10.10 10.98
N ASP A 827 -17.70 10.55 9.86
CA ASP A 827 -18.93 11.33 9.81
C ASP A 827 -20.13 10.55 10.37
N VAL A 828 -20.22 9.24 10.12
CA VAL A 828 -21.25 8.36 10.71
C VAL A 828 -21.10 8.30 12.22
N VAL A 829 -19.88 8.09 12.73
CA VAL A 829 -19.58 8.06 14.17
C VAL A 829 -19.97 9.39 14.83
N ASP A 830 -19.51 10.51 14.27
CA ASP A 830 -19.79 11.85 14.76
C ASP A 830 -21.28 12.17 14.77
N THR A 831 -21.98 11.83 13.69
CA THR A 831 -23.42 12.06 13.55
C THR A 831 -24.21 11.22 14.54
N ALA A 832 -23.82 9.96 14.73
CA ALA A 832 -24.47 9.05 15.67
C ALA A 832 -24.32 9.55 17.12
N PHE A 833 -23.15 10.04 17.53
CA PHE A 833 -22.94 10.61 18.86
C PHE A 833 -23.63 11.97 19.05
N LYS A 834 -23.77 12.79 18.01
CA LYS A 834 -24.60 14.02 18.05
C LYS A 834 -26.08 13.68 18.25
N GLN A 835 -26.56 12.62 17.60
CA GLN A 835 -27.95 12.16 17.69
C GLN A 835 -28.26 11.39 18.99
N TYR A 836 -27.27 10.67 19.53
CA TYR A 836 -27.34 9.85 20.73
C TYR A 836 -26.16 10.12 21.69
N PRO A 837 -26.07 11.33 22.29
CA PRO A 837 -24.96 11.70 23.18
C PRO A 837 -24.90 10.85 24.46
N GLN A 838 -25.95 10.09 24.77
CA GLN A 838 -26.02 9.16 25.88
C GLN A 838 -25.45 7.76 25.57
N ALA A 839 -25.09 7.47 24.31
CA ALA A 839 -24.51 6.19 23.93
C ALA A 839 -23.18 5.94 24.66
N LYS A 840 -22.97 4.69 25.10
CA LYS A 840 -21.85 4.34 26.00
C LYS A 840 -20.71 3.58 25.32
N PHE A 841 -20.99 2.93 24.20
CA PHE A 841 -20.04 2.18 23.39
C PHE A 841 -20.61 1.95 22.00
N ILE A 842 -19.74 1.52 21.08
CA ILE A 842 -20.12 1.00 19.77
C ILE A 842 -19.95 -0.52 19.82
N LEU A 843 -20.98 -1.24 19.39
CA LEU A 843 -20.90 -2.67 19.08
C LEU A 843 -20.79 -2.80 17.56
N SER A 844 -19.67 -3.34 17.09
CA SER A 844 -19.41 -3.60 15.67
C SER A 844 -19.61 -5.07 15.32
N SER A 845 -20.36 -5.34 14.25
CA SER A 845 -20.53 -6.70 13.72
C SER A 845 -19.47 -7.10 12.68
N GLY A 846 -18.30 -6.45 12.66
CA GLY A 846 -17.11 -6.88 11.92
C GLY A 846 -16.91 -6.22 10.56
N ASP A 847 -15.91 -6.71 9.82
CA ASP A 847 -15.36 -6.12 8.59
C ASP A 847 -14.96 -4.67 8.79
N LEU A 848 -14.01 -4.47 9.70
CA LEU A 848 -13.54 -3.14 10.06
C LEU A 848 -12.70 -2.51 8.95
N VAL A 849 -11.97 -3.35 8.22
CA VAL A 849 -11.08 -2.95 7.12
C VAL A 849 -11.25 -3.90 5.93
N ASP A 850 -10.81 -3.48 4.75
CA ASP A 850 -10.93 -4.28 3.52
C ASP A 850 -9.80 -5.33 3.43
N ASN A 851 -8.63 -5.01 3.99
CA ASN A 851 -7.49 -5.91 4.08
C ASN A 851 -6.92 -5.88 5.50
N ALA A 852 -7.12 -6.94 6.27
CA ALA A 852 -6.66 -7.05 7.65
C ALA A 852 -5.13 -6.95 7.84
N ALA A 853 -4.33 -7.22 6.82
CA ALA A 853 -2.88 -7.00 6.90
C ALA A 853 -2.50 -5.53 6.74
N ASN A 854 -3.37 -4.70 6.13
CA ASN A 854 -3.08 -3.31 5.80
C ASN A 854 -3.23 -2.40 7.03
N VAL A 855 -2.11 -2.06 7.67
CA VAL A 855 -2.07 -1.19 8.84
C VAL A 855 -2.59 0.23 8.58
N ARG A 856 -2.50 0.73 7.32
CA ARG A 856 -3.02 2.06 6.95
C ARG A 856 -4.53 2.10 7.05
N GLN A 857 -5.23 1.03 6.65
CA GLN A 857 -6.70 0.98 6.74
C GLN A 857 -7.20 1.02 8.18
N TYR A 858 -6.56 0.28 9.11
CA TYR A 858 -6.85 0.44 10.54
C TYR A 858 -6.49 1.84 11.03
N GLY A 859 -5.38 2.40 10.54
CA GLY A 859 -4.98 3.78 10.82
C GLY A 859 -6.10 4.75 10.45
N TRP A 860 -6.62 4.68 9.23
CA TRP A 860 -7.72 5.53 8.78
C TRP A 860 -8.99 5.30 9.61
N LEU A 861 -9.41 4.05 9.84
CA LEU A 861 -10.56 3.71 10.68
C LEU A 861 -10.54 4.40 12.06
N PHE A 862 -9.40 4.33 12.76
CA PHE A 862 -9.26 4.89 14.11
C PHE A 862 -8.95 6.39 14.09
N ASN A 863 -8.04 6.83 13.23
CA ASN A 863 -7.48 8.18 13.28
C ASN A 863 -8.46 9.22 12.72
N THR A 864 -9.24 8.90 11.68
CA THR A 864 -10.25 9.84 11.15
C THR A 864 -11.39 10.05 12.15
N ALA A 865 -11.77 9.01 12.89
CA ALA A 865 -12.84 9.04 13.90
C ALA A 865 -12.32 9.25 15.34
N ALA A 866 -11.07 9.70 15.51
CA ALA A 866 -10.38 9.65 16.80
C ALA A 866 -10.98 10.58 17.87
N GLU A 867 -11.70 11.64 17.48
CA GLU A 867 -12.41 12.53 18.41
C GLU A 867 -13.37 11.74 19.31
N ASN A 868 -14.16 10.85 18.71
CA ASN A 868 -15.13 10.02 19.42
C ASN A 868 -14.54 8.68 19.89
N LEU A 869 -13.71 8.02 19.07
CA LEU A 869 -13.21 6.68 19.37
C LEU A 869 -12.24 6.64 20.55
N ARG A 870 -11.47 7.71 20.83
CA ARG A 870 -10.66 7.77 22.06
C ARG A 870 -11.48 7.77 23.35
N SER A 871 -12.77 8.12 23.29
CA SER A 871 -13.64 8.19 24.47
C SER A 871 -14.71 7.10 24.49
N THR A 872 -14.66 6.16 23.53
CA THR A 872 -15.73 5.20 23.29
C THR A 872 -15.14 3.81 23.18
N ALA A 873 -15.66 2.86 23.95
CA ALA A 873 -15.31 1.46 23.74
C ALA A 873 -15.87 0.97 22.40
N LEU A 874 -15.02 0.44 21.52
CA LEU A 874 -15.39 -0.23 20.28
C LEU A 874 -15.30 -1.74 20.50
N MET A 875 -16.45 -2.37 20.76
CA MET A 875 -16.55 -3.82 20.96
C MET A 875 -16.83 -4.46 19.61
N THR A 876 -15.90 -5.23 19.07
CA THR A 876 -15.97 -5.72 17.68
C THR A 876 -16.11 -7.23 17.56
N THR A 877 -16.81 -7.65 16.52
CA THR A 877 -16.84 -9.01 15.97
C THR A 877 -15.78 -9.14 14.87
N ALA A 878 -15.30 -10.37 14.61
CA ALA A 878 -14.45 -10.64 13.45
C ALA A 878 -15.32 -10.87 12.20
N GLY A 879 -15.07 -10.11 11.14
CA GLY A 879 -15.69 -10.35 9.85
C GLY A 879 -14.87 -11.25 8.93
N ASN A 880 -15.34 -11.51 7.72
CA ASN A 880 -14.57 -12.31 6.77
C ASN A 880 -13.31 -11.60 6.28
N HIS A 881 -13.26 -10.26 6.36
CA HIS A 881 -12.05 -9.51 6.06
C HIS A 881 -10.97 -9.64 7.15
N GLU A 882 -11.34 -10.12 8.35
CA GLU A 882 -10.42 -10.46 9.44
C GLU A 882 -10.21 -11.99 9.61
N GLU A 883 -10.55 -12.81 8.60
CA GLU A 883 -10.52 -14.28 8.71
C GLU A 883 -9.10 -14.90 8.78
N LYS A 884 -8.04 -14.10 8.59
CA LYS A 884 -6.64 -14.54 8.57
C LYS A 884 -5.72 -13.60 9.33
N GLY A 885 -4.70 -14.19 9.94
CA GLY A 885 -3.76 -13.45 10.77
C GLY A 885 -4.45 -13.03 12.07
N PHE A 886 -3.70 -12.75 13.13
CA PHE A 886 -4.27 -12.42 14.43
C PHE A 886 -4.80 -10.97 14.43
N ALA A 887 -5.51 -10.54 13.38
CA ALA A 887 -5.84 -9.16 13.03
C ALA A 887 -6.51 -8.38 14.15
N LEU A 888 -7.46 -9.01 14.86
CA LEU A 888 -8.10 -8.39 16.01
C LEU A 888 -7.14 -8.26 17.21
N ASP A 889 -6.32 -9.26 17.51
CA ASP A 889 -5.33 -9.17 18.59
C ASP A 889 -4.24 -8.14 18.29
N GLU A 890 -3.91 -8.00 17.02
CA GLU A 890 -2.91 -7.09 16.51
C GLU A 890 -3.30 -5.62 16.66
N ASN A 891 -4.61 -5.31 16.66
CA ASN A 891 -5.13 -3.94 16.71
C ASN A 891 -5.89 -3.63 18.02
N PHE A 892 -6.47 -4.63 18.67
CA PHE A 892 -7.28 -4.48 19.88
C PHE A 892 -6.68 -5.21 21.07
N LEU A 893 -7.10 -4.78 22.25
CA LEU A 893 -7.00 -5.57 23.47
C LEU A 893 -8.38 -5.90 24.01
N LEU A 894 -8.88 -7.08 23.69
CA LEU A 894 -10.26 -7.49 24.00
C LEU A 894 -10.41 -7.98 25.46
N PRO A 895 -11.64 -8.08 25.99
CA PRO A 895 -11.91 -8.73 27.27
C PRO A 895 -11.39 -10.18 27.31
N ASP A 896 -11.27 -10.74 28.52
CA ASP A 896 -10.90 -12.15 28.68
C ASP A 896 -11.82 -13.06 27.85
N ALA A 897 -11.21 -13.76 26.91
CA ALA A 897 -11.88 -14.69 26.04
C ALA A 897 -11.60 -16.13 26.50
N PRO A 898 -12.52 -17.09 26.25
CA PRO A 898 -12.24 -18.50 26.48
C PRO A 898 -11.02 -18.95 25.66
N ALA A 899 -10.36 -20.03 26.13
CA ALA A 899 -9.29 -20.66 25.37
C ALA A 899 -9.82 -21.15 24.01
N GLN A 900 -9.23 -20.63 22.93
CA GLN A 900 -9.67 -20.82 21.55
C GLN A 900 -8.50 -20.59 20.59
N ASP A 901 -8.67 -20.99 19.33
CA ASP A 901 -7.83 -20.48 18.25
C ASP A 901 -8.32 -19.07 17.86
N ARG A 902 -7.37 -18.13 17.71
CA ARG A 902 -7.65 -16.72 17.44
C ARG A 902 -7.20 -16.27 16.05
N SER A 903 -6.63 -17.16 15.24
CA SER A 903 -6.06 -16.82 13.93
C SER A 903 -7.10 -16.42 12.87
N SER A 904 -8.38 -16.69 13.12
CA SER A 904 -9.51 -16.34 12.23
C SER A 904 -10.50 -15.36 12.88
N GLY A 905 -10.13 -14.78 14.02
CA GLY A 905 -11.01 -13.96 14.85
C GLY A 905 -11.22 -14.55 16.25
N VAL A 906 -12.14 -13.96 17.01
CA VAL A 906 -12.34 -14.27 18.43
C VAL A 906 -13.80 -14.22 18.82
N TYR A 907 -14.23 -15.18 19.63
CA TYR A 907 -15.51 -15.13 20.34
C TYR A 907 -15.30 -14.84 21.84
N TYR A 908 -16.14 -13.97 22.40
CA TYR A 908 -16.06 -13.50 23.79
C TYR A 908 -17.40 -12.89 24.23
N SER A 909 -17.55 -12.59 25.52
CA SER A 909 -18.74 -11.93 26.06
C SER A 909 -18.36 -10.81 27.02
N PHE A 910 -19.29 -9.90 27.28
CA PHE A 910 -19.15 -8.86 28.29
C PHE A 910 -20.51 -8.38 28.80
N ASP A 911 -20.53 -7.89 30.03
CA ASP A 911 -21.72 -7.30 30.63
C ASP A 911 -21.66 -5.78 30.57
N TYR A 912 -22.80 -5.16 30.24
CA TYR A 912 -23.02 -3.74 30.44
C TYR A 912 -24.37 -3.52 31.11
N GLN A 913 -24.32 -3.20 32.40
CA GLN A 913 -25.51 -3.03 33.24
C GLN A 913 -26.43 -4.26 33.23
N ASN A 914 -27.72 -4.14 32.92
CA ASN A 914 -28.67 -5.26 32.93
C ASN A 914 -28.67 -6.10 31.64
N ALA A 915 -27.67 -5.95 30.77
CA ALA A 915 -27.53 -6.66 29.52
C ALA A 915 -26.19 -7.41 29.40
N HIS A 916 -26.28 -8.61 28.81
CA HIS A 916 -25.16 -9.47 28.49
C HIS A 916 -24.97 -9.52 26.96
N PHE A 917 -23.77 -9.21 26.52
CA PHE A 917 -23.39 -9.15 25.12
C PHE A 917 -22.50 -10.33 24.78
N ILE A 918 -22.82 -11.02 23.70
CA ILE A 918 -22.11 -12.21 23.23
C ILE A 918 -21.61 -11.92 21.80
N VAL A 919 -20.31 -12.04 21.58
CA VAL A 919 -19.67 -11.87 20.28
C VAL A 919 -19.26 -13.23 19.76
N LEU A 920 -19.76 -13.61 18.59
CA LEU A 920 -19.48 -14.88 17.93
C LEU A 920 -18.52 -14.71 16.76
N ASN A 921 -17.60 -15.65 16.60
CA ASN A 921 -16.70 -15.71 15.45
C ASN A 921 -17.30 -16.64 14.37
N THR A 922 -17.83 -16.05 13.30
CA THR A 922 -18.40 -16.80 12.16
C THR A 922 -17.36 -17.32 11.15
N ASN A 923 -16.07 -17.18 11.44
CA ASN A 923 -14.98 -17.78 10.67
C ASN A 923 -14.45 -19.06 11.33
N ASP A 924 -14.74 -19.29 12.61
CA ASP A 924 -14.46 -20.53 13.33
C ASP A 924 -15.54 -21.57 13.02
N LEU A 925 -15.35 -22.24 11.88
CA LEU A 925 -16.32 -23.16 11.29
C LEU A 925 -15.90 -24.63 11.42
N SER A 926 -16.87 -25.51 11.63
CA SER A 926 -16.72 -26.97 11.48
C SER A 926 -16.69 -27.39 10.00
N GLU A 927 -16.37 -28.66 9.73
CA GLU A 927 -16.31 -29.22 8.36
C GLU A 927 -17.63 -29.06 7.56
N ASP A 928 -18.77 -28.97 8.25
CA ASP A 928 -20.09 -28.75 7.64
C ASP A 928 -20.46 -27.26 7.46
N GLY A 929 -19.54 -26.34 7.78
CA GLY A 929 -19.69 -24.89 7.59
C GLY A 929 -20.52 -24.18 8.66
N ALA A 930 -20.87 -24.86 9.77
CA ALA A 930 -21.52 -24.25 10.94
C ALA A 930 -20.48 -23.79 11.97
N LEU A 931 -20.88 -23.18 13.10
CA LEU A 931 -19.92 -22.84 14.16
C LEU A 931 -19.29 -24.10 14.74
N SER A 932 -18.01 -24.00 15.10
CA SER A 932 -17.27 -25.08 15.75
C SER A 932 -17.96 -25.60 17.01
N ASP A 933 -17.75 -26.89 17.31
CA ASP A 933 -18.30 -27.53 18.51
C ASP A 933 -17.82 -26.84 19.80
N GLY A 934 -16.58 -26.34 19.80
CA GLY A 934 -15.98 -25.62 20.93
C GLY A 934 -16.71 -24.31 21.22
N GLN A 935 -16.92 -23.50 20.18
CA GLN A 935 -17.64 -22.23 20.31
C GLN A 935 -19.12 -22.45 20.69
N LEU A 936 -19.76 -23.48 20.13
CA LEU A 936 -21.14 -23.83 20.46
C LEU A 936 -21.31 -24.28 21.91
N ALA A 937 -20.36 -25.06 22.44
CA ALA A 937 -20.35 -25.47 23.84
C ALA A 937 -20.13 -24.27 24.77
N TRP A 938 -19.21 -23.37 24.41
CA TRP A 938 -18.99 -22.13 25.14
C TRP A 938 -20.23 -21.23 25.15
N LEU A 939 -20.87 -20.97 24.00
CA LEU A 939 -22.08 -20.14 23.91
C LEU A 939 -23.19 -20.60 24.88
N LYS A 940 -23.42 -21.92 24.95
CA LYS A 940 -24.41 -22.50 25.87
C LYS A 940 -24.03 -22.29 27.33
N ALA A 941 -22.75 -22.45 27.68
CA ALA A 941 -22.26 -22.30 29.04
C ALA A 941 -22.27 -20.83 29.49
N ASP A 942 -21.78 -19.92 28.65
CA ASP A 942 -21.75 -18.48 28.85
C ASP A 942 -23.16 -17.94 29.06
N THR A 943 -24.09 -18.28 28.15
CA THR A 943 -25.48 -17.84 28.27
C THR A 943 -26.18 -18.39 29.52
N ALA A 944 -25.86 -19.61 29.95
CA ALA A 944 -26.40 -20.21 31.16
C ALA A 944 -25.83 -19.60 32.45
N ALA A 945 -24.60 -19.08 32.41
CA ALA A 945 -23.96 -18.40 33.53
C ALA A 945 -24.50 -16.97 33.73
N SER A 946 -25.01 -16.34 32.67
CA SER A 946 -25.54 -14.97 32.74
C SER A 946 -27.01 -14.91 33.19
N GLY A 947 -27.24 -14.17 34.29
CA GLY A 947 -28.56 -13.79 34.79
C GLY A 947 -29.08 -12.45 34.26
N ALA A 948 -28.41 -11.87 33.25
CA ALA A 948 -28.81 -10.58 32.68
C ALA A 948 -30.23 -10.63 32.10
N GLN A 949 -30.95 -9.51 32.22
CA GLN A 949 -32.31 -9.40 31.71
C GLN A 949 -32.35 -9.40 30.19
N TRP A 950 -31.38 -8.74 29.55
CA TRP A 950 -31.24 -8.67 28.10
C TRP A 950 -30.03 -9.47 27.64
N LYS A 951 -30.21 -10.27 26.58
CA LYS A 951 -29.14 -11.04 25.96
C LYS A 951 -29.06 -10.69 24.48
N ILE A 952 -27.93 -10.13 24.08
CA ILE A 952 -27.72 -9.58 22.74
C ILE A 952 -26.50 -10.26 22.12
N VAL A 953 -26.67 -10.81 20.92
CA VAL A 953 -25.59 -11.45 20.17
C VAL A 953 -25.14 -10.52 19.04
N SER A 954 -23.84 -10.43 18.80
CA SER A 954 -23.25 -9.89 17.58
C SER A 954 -22.50 -11.01 16.86
N LEU A 955 -22.75 -11.12 15.56
CA LEU A 955 -22.10 -12.08 14.67
C LEU A 955 -21.96 -11.45 13.29
N HIS A 956 -20.95 -11.81 12.52
CA HIS A 956 -20.73 -11.15 11.24
C HIS A 956 -21.61 -11.72 10.12
N LYS A 957 -21.40 -12.99 9.74
CA LYS A 957 -22.12 -13.63 8.62
C LYS A 957 -23.62 -13.79 8.93
N ALA A 958 -24.43 -12.94 8.30
CA ALA A 958 -25.84 -12.83 8.61
C ALA A 958 -26.62 -14.13 8.28
N MET A 959 -27.27 -14.69 9.30
CA MET A 959 -28.20 -15.81 9.12
C MET A 959 -29.44 -15.41 8.34
N TYR A 960 -29.87 -14.16 8.47
CA TYR A 960 -31.05 -13.63 7.79
C TYR A 960 -30.67 -12.37 7.04
N SER A 961 -30.64 -12.46 5.72
CA SER A 961 -30.22 -11.39 4.83
C SER A 961 -30.96 -11.44 3.49
N ASN A 962 -31.17 -10.28 2.88
CA ASN A 962 -31.58 -10.17 1.48
C ASN A 962 -30.48 -9.56 0.60
N GLY A 963 -29.23 -9.63 1.03
CA GLY A 963 -28.06 -9.25 0.23
C GLY A 963 -27.54 -10.40 -0.64
N SER A 964 -26.30 -10.27 -1.08
CA SER A 964 -25.65 -11.20 -2.00
C SER A 964 -25.32 -12.55 -1.35
N HIS A 965 -25.12 -12.60 -0.03
CA HIS A 965 -24.68 -13.80 0.69
C HIS A 965 -25.83 -14.61 1.33
N TYR A 966 -27.09 -14.29 1.00
CA TYR A 966 -28.27 -14.91 1.63
C TYR A 966 -28.35 -16.44 1.52
N ASP A 967 -27.76 -17.02 0.47
CA ASP A 967 -27.77 -18.45 0.14
C ASP A 967 -26.37 -19.11 0.11
N ASP A 968 -25.34 -18.45 0.64
CA ASP A 968 -24.02 -19.04 0.87
C ASP A 968 -24.12 -20.30 1.75
N SER A 969 -23.22 -21.26 1.52
CA SER A 969 -23.29 -22.60 2.14
C SER A 969 -23.14 -22.55 3.66
N ASP A 970 -22.19 -21.77 4.16
CA ASP A 970 -21.95 -21.53 5.57
C ASP A 970 -23.12 -20.76 6.22
N VAL A 971 -23.65 -19.73 5.56
CA VAL A 971 -24.84 -19.00 6.02
C VAL A 971 -26.05 -19.93 6.20
N LYS A 972 -26.27 -20.88 5.28
CA LYS A 972 -27.32 -21.91 5.42
C LYS A 972 -27.05 -22.85 6.58
N ALA A 973 -25.80 -23.26 6.79
CA ALA A 973 -25.40 -24.13 7.89
C ALA A 973 -25.57 -23.45 9.26
N LEU A 974 -25.11 -22.20 9.39
CA LEU A 974 -25.31 -21.34 10.56
C LEU A 974 -26.79 -21.17 10.89
N ARG A 975 -27.62 -20.81 9.89
CA ARG A 975 -29.08 -20.69 10.08
C ARG A 975 -29.70 -21.99 10.57
N LYS A 976 -29.28 -23.14 10.02
CA LYS A 976 -29.77 -24.46 10.44
C LYS A 976 -29.38 -24.77 11.90
N GLN A 977 -28.16 -24.44 12.30
CA GLN A 977 -27.63 -24.71 13.64
C GLN A 977 -28.22 -23.78 14.71
N LEU A 978 -28.32 -22.48 14.42
CA LEU A 978 -28.55 -21.45 15.42
C LEU A 978 -30.00 -20.95 15.48
N ALA A 979 -30.80 -21.06 14.42
CA ALA A 979 -32.16 -20.48 14.39
C ALA A 979 -33.12 -21.07 15.44
N SER A 980 -32.87 -22.29 15.92
CA SER A 980 -33.60 -22.86 17.07
C SER A 980 -32.89 -22.62 18.39
N LEU A 981 -31.56 -22.54 18.38
CA LEU A 981 -30.76 -22.42 19.58
C LEU A 981 -30.85 -21.02 20.20
N MET A 982 -30.82 -19.95 19.40
CA MET A 982 -30.86 -18.56 19.90
C MET A 982 -32.09 -18.30 20.81
N PRO A 983 -33.33 -18.64 20.41
CA PRO A 983 -34.48 -18.56 21.31
C PRO A 983 -34.38 -19.45 22.55
N GLN A 984 -33.84 -20.68 22.42
CA GLN A 984 -33.70 -21.61 23.55
C GLN A 984 -32.74 -21.09 24.62
N LEU A 985 -31.73 -20.32 24.19
CA LEU A 985 -30.78 -19.65 25.07
C LEU A 985 -31.33 -18.32 25.61
N GLY A 986 -32.52 -17.90 25.20
CA GLY A 986 -33.14 -16.64 25.62
C GLY A 986 -32.48 -15.42 25.01
N ILE A 987 -31.90 -15.53 23.81
CA ILE A 987 -31.33 -14.40 23.07
C ILE A 987 -32.47 -13.55 22.51
N ASP A 988 -32.43 -12.25 22.77
CA ASP A 988 -33.50 -11.31 22.42
C ASP A 988 -33.29 -10.69 21.04
N LEU A 989 -32.05 -10.26 20.80
CA LEU A 989 -31.63 -9.53 19.63
C LEU A 989 -30.31 -10.08 19.13
N VAL A 990 -30.23 -10.31 17.81
CA VAL A 990 -29.00 -10.67 17.12
C VAL A 990 -28.72 -9.57 16.10
N LEU A 991 -27.56 -8.93 16.26
CA LEU A 991 -27.04 -7.89 15.40
C LEU A 991 -26.01 -8.52 14.44
N GLN A 992 -26.14 -8.19 13.16
CA GLN A 992 -25.43 -8.87 12.07
C GLN A 992 -24.82 -7.88 11.06
N GLY A 993 -23.83 -8.34 10.29
CA GLY A 993 -23.15 -7.58 9.22
C GLY A 993 -23.10 -8.35 7.89
N HIS A 994 -21.95 -8.27 7.20
CA HIS A 994 -21.57 -9.00 5.98
C HIS A 994 -22.30 -8.56 4.72
N ASP A 995 -23.62 -8.55 4.74
CA ASP A 995 -24.42 -8.05 3.63
C ASP A 995 -24.74 -6.57 3.84
N HIS A 996 -24.34 -5.72 2.90
CA HIS A 996 -24.48 -4.26 2.97
C HIS A 996 -25.90 -3.78 2.62
N VAL A 997 -26.90 -4.38 3.27
CA VAL A 997 -28.34 -4.10 3.13
C VAL A 997 -29.00 -3.97 4.49
N TYR A 998 -30.08 -3.21 4.58
CA TYR A 998 -30.87 -3.14 5.81
C TYR A 998 -31.94 -4.24 5.81
N LEU A 999 -31.94 -5.08 6.86
CA LEU A 999 -32.97 -6.09 7.08
C LEU A 999 -33.28 -6.24 8.58
N ARG A 1000 -34.57 -6.36 8.90
CA ARG A 1000 -35.04 -6.79 10.23
C ARG A 1000 -36.10 -7.88 10.10
N THR A 1001 -35.93 -8.97 10.84
CA THR A 1001 -36.92 -10.06 10.90
C THR A 1001 -38.10 -9.72 11.82
N GLY A 1002 -39.15 -10.55 11.77
CA GLY A 1002 -40.08 -10.64 12.91
C GLY A 1002 -39.41 -11.34 14.11
N VAL A 1003 -40.21 -11.69 15.12
CA VAL A 1003 -39.75 -12.60 16.19
C VAL A 1003 -39.62 -14.00 15.60
N MET A 1004 -38.44 -14.61 15.68
CA MET A 1004 -38.15 -15.87 15.01
C MET A 1004 -37.90 -17.00 16.00
N SER A 1005 -38.36 -18.20 15.66
CA SER A 1005 -37.98 -19.45 16.31
C SER A 1005 -38.02 -20.62 15.33
N GLY A 1006 -36.92 -21.37 15.24
CA GLY A 1006 -36.83 -22.54 14.34
C GLY A 1006 -37.05 -22.19 12.87
N ASN A 1007 -36.49 -21.07 12.42
CA ASN A 1007 -36.66 -20.50 11.07
C ASN A 1007 -38.13 -20.18 10.70
N LYS A 1008 -38.96 -19.86 11.69
CA LYS A 1008 -40.36 -19.45 11.52
C LYS A 1008 -40.63 -18.16 12.28
N VAL A 1009 -41.53 -17.33 11.76
CA VAL A 1009 -42.03 -16.16 12.50
C VAL A 1009 -43.00 -16.65 13.57
N VAL A 1010 -42.77 -16.25 14.81
CA VAL A 1010 -43.66 -16.45 15.96
C VAL A 1010 -44.50 -15.19 16.14
N ILE A 1011 -45.80 -15.37 16.39
CA ILE A 1011 -46.72 -14.25 16.63
C ILE A 1011 -46.50 -13.77 18.07
N SER A 1012 -46.26 -12.47 18.24
CA SER A 1012 -46.19 -11.79 19.53
C SER A 1012 -47.21 -10.64 19.55
N GLU A 1013 -47.78 -10.37 20.72
CA GLU A 1013 -48.65 -9.19 20.91
C GLU A 1013 -47.85 -7.92 20.61
N THR A 1014 -48.48 -6.98 19.90
CA THR A 1014 -47.86 -5.67 19.60
C THR A 1014 -48.56 -4.53 20.34
N ARG A 1015 -47.79 -3.64 20.95
CA ARG A 1015 -48.29 -2.40 21.56
C ARG A 1015 -47.52 -1.18 21.05
N GLN A 1016 -48.19 -0.06 20.87
CA GLN A 1016 -47.53 1.22 20.64
C GLN A 1016 -46.97 1.76 21.96
N LEU A 1017 -45.66 2.00 22.01
CA LEU A 1017 -44.97 2.66 23.12
C LEU A 1017 -44.44 4.02 22.66
N ALA A 1018 -44.51 5.01 23.53
CA ALA A 1018 -43.87 6.30 23.33
C ALA A 1018 -42.62 6.38 24.21
N PHE A 1019 -41.47 6.74 23.62
CA PHE A 1019 -40.20 6.90 24.31
C PHE A 1019 -39.39 8.00 23.64
N ASP A 1020 -38.83 8.92 24.43
CA ASP A 1020 -38.03 10.07 23.97
C ASP A 1020 -38.66 10.86 22.81
N GLY A 1021 -39.97 11.11 22.93
CA GLY A 1021 -40.75 11.84 21.91
C GLY A 1021 -41.04 11.07 20.62
N ARG A 1022 -40.74 9.76 20.56
CA ARG A 1022 -40.98 8.89 19.40
C ARG A 1022 -41.92 7.74 19.72
N ASN A 1023 -42.56 7.21 18.68
CA ASN A 1023 -43.44 6.05 18.77
C ASN A 1023 -42.75 4.79 18.23
N TYR A 1024 -42.92 3.68 18.94
CA TYR A 1024 -42.37 2.37 18.62
C TYR A 1024 -43.47 1.32 18.64
N GLN A 1025 -43.45 0.41 17.68
CA GLN A 1025 -44.26 -0.79 17.74
C GLN A 1025 -43.48 -1.86 18.52
N ALA A 1026 -43.87 -2.06 19.78
CA ALA A 1026 -43.24 -2.99 20.69
C ALA A 1026 -43.80 -4.40 20.54
N LYS A 1027 -42.94 -5.43 20.49
CA LYS A 1027 -43.31 -6.83 20.69
C LYS A 1027 -43.32 -7.11 22.20
N ILE A 1028 -44.45 -7.55 22.73
CA ILE A 1028 -44.66 -7.80 24.15
C ILE A 1028 -44.35 -9.26 24.45
N GLU A 1029 -43.49 -9.47 25.45
CA GLU A 1029 -43.01 -10.76 25.96
C GLU A 1029 -42.74 -11.78 24.83
N PRO A 1030 -41.90 -11.42 23.83
CA PRO A 1030 -41.70 -12.27 22.66
C PRO A 1030 -41.01 -13.59 23.04
N GLU A 1031 -41.61 -14.72 22.67
CA GLU A 1031 -41.02 -16.05 22.79
C GLU A 1031 -40.15 -16.39 21.56
N GLY A 1032 -39.10 -15.58 21.32
CA GLY A 1032 -38.17 -15.78 20.21
C GLY A 1032 -37.18 -14.63 20.04
N THR A 1033 -36.39 -14.69 18.98
CA THR A 1033 -35.28 -13.74 18.73
C THR A 1033 -35.56 -12.86 17.53
N VAL A 1034 -35.22 -11.56 17.60
CA VAL A 1034 -35.22 -10.66 16.45
C VAL A 1034 -33.81 -10.54 15.88
N TYR A 1035 -33.69 -10.53 14.55
CA TYR A 1035 -32.42 -10.40 13.83
C TYR A 1035 -32.42 -9.11 13.03
N ALA A 1036 -31.33 -8.35 13.09
CA ALA A 1036 -31.19 -7.10 12.37
C ALA A 1036 -29.80 -6.96 11.73
N ILE A 1037 -29.78 -6.51 10.48
CA ILE A 1037 -28.60 -6.00 9.76
C ILE A 1037 -28.81 -4.49 9.59
N SER A 1038 -27.84 -3.69 10.02
CA SER A 1038 -27.92 -2.24 9.92
C SER A 1038 -27.59 -1.69 8.53
N ALA A 1039 -27.16 -2.51 7.58
CA ALA A 1039 -26.37 -2.10 6.40
C ALA A 1039 -24.96 -1.61 6.79
N CYS A 1040 -24.15 -1.22 5.80
CA CYS A 1040 -22.79 -0.75 6.03
C CYS A 1040 -22.75 0.65 6.68
N ALA A 1041 -21.75 0.88 7.51
CA ALA A 1041 -21.41 2.20 8.05
C ALA A 1041 -20.33 2.92 7.20
N GLY A 1042 -19.97 2.33 6.06
CA GLY A 1042 -18.99 2.84 5.10
C GLY A 1042 -19.61 3.16 3.74
N VAL A 1043 -18.86 2.86 2.67
CA VAL A 1043 -19.17 3.29 1.28
C VAL A 1043 -19.48 2.15 0.31
N LYS A 1044 -19.53 0.91 0.80
CA LYS A 1044 -19.81 -0.29 -0.02
C LYS A 1044 -21.27 -0.68 0.13
N TYR A 1045 -22.06 -0.66 -0.94
CA TYR A 1045 -23.50 -0.92 -0.88
C TYR A 1045 -23.88 -2.07 -1.81
N TYR A 1046 -24.75 -2.95 -1.35
CA TYR A 1046 -25.21 -4.09 -2.15
C TYR A 1046 -26.64 -3.93 -2.63
N PRO A 1047 -26.96 -4.30 -3.88
CA PRO A 1047 -28.32 -4.34 -4.35
C PRO A 1047 -29.09 -5.47 -3.64
N PRO A 1048 -30.25 -5.20 -3.03
CA PRO A 1048 -31.01 -6.24 -2.35
C PRO A 1048 -31.64 -7.23 -3.34
N LYS A 1049 -31.56 -8.52 -3.02
CA LYS A 1049 -32.25 -9.60 -3.73
C LYS A 1049 -33.76 -9.54 -3.49
N SER A 1050 -34.52 -10.03 -4.46
CA SER A 1050 -35.98 -10.00 -4.39
C SER A 1050 -36.54 -10.85 -3.25
N ALA A 1051 -37.69 -10.45 -2.70
CA ALA A 1051 -38.39 -11.22 -1.69
C ALA A 1051 -38.81 -12.62 -2.17
N LEU A 1052 -38.89 -12.85 -3.49
CA LEU A 1052 -39.17 -14.18 -4.05
C LEU A 1052 -37.97 -15.13 -3.87
N MET A 1053 -36.75 -14.63 -4.09
CA MET A 1053 -35.53 -15.42 -3.97
C MET A 1053 -35.26 -15.82 -2.52
N THR A 1054 -35.34 -14.85 -1.60
CA THR A 1054 -35.06 -15.09 -0.17
C THR A 1054 -36.09 -15.98 0.52
N ARG A 1055 -37.35 -16.00 0.04
CA ARG A 1055 -38.42 -16.87 0.57
C ARG A 1055 -38.15 -18.37 0.43
N LEU A 1056 -37.22 -18.77 -0.43
CA LEU A 1056 -36.79 -20.15 -0.54
C LEU A 1056 -35.95 -20.59 0.68
N GLN A 1057 -35.34 -19.63 1.39
CA GLN A 1057 -34.42 -19.88 2.49
C GLN A 1057 -35.06 -19.60 3.87
N PHE A 1058 -35.84 -18.53 4.00
CA PHE A 1058 -36.44 -18.12 5.27
C PHE A 1058 -37.74 -17.30 5.09
N PRO A 1059 -38.58 -17.16 6.13
CA PRO A 1059 -39.81 -16.37 6.08
C PRO A 1059 -39.57 -14.91 5.71
N LYS A 1060 -40.59 -14.24 5.16
CA LYS A 1060 -40.50 -12.82 4.80
C LYS A 1060 -40.06 -11.97 6.02
N ALA A 1061 -39.00 -11.18 5.83
CA ALA A 1061 -38.56 -10.19 6.80
C ALA A 1061 -39.66 -9.14 7.09
N GLU A 1062 -39.66 -8.59 8.30
CA GLU A 1062 -40.63 -7.58 8.73
C GLU A 1062 -40.31 -6.22 8.10
N ARG A 1063 -39.02 -5.90 7.97
CA ARG A 1063 -38.55 -4.70 7.28
C ARG A 1063 -37.31 -5.02 6.43
N THR A 1064 -37.24 -4.42 5.25
CA THR A 1064 -36.06 -4.40 4.36
C THR A 1064 -35.96 -3.01 3.75
N ALA A 1065 -34.74 -2.53 3.49
CA ALA A 1065 -34.52 -1.32 2.70
C ALA A 1065 -33.28 -1.48 1.82
N ALA A 1066 -33.38 -1.01 0.56
CA ALA A 1066 -32.22 -0.71 -0.25
C ALA A 1066 -31.68 0.63 0.25
N VAL A 1067 -30.43 0.67 0.68
CA VAL A 1067 -29.78 1.88 1.18
C VAL A 1067 -28.48 2.10 0.42
N GLU A 1068 -28.36 3.26 -0.21
CA GLU A 1068 -27.16 3.74 -0.92
C GLU A 1068 -26.45 4.83 -0.11
N LEU A 1069 -26.72 4.85 1.20
CA LEU A 1069 -26.17 5.79 2.16
C LEU A 1069 -25.66 5.00 3.37
N PRO A 1070 -24.60 5.45 4.05
CA PRO A 1070 -24.10 4.81 5.26
C PRO A 1070 -25.18 4.79 6.34
N VAL A 1071 -25.20 3.73 7.15
CA VAL A 1071 -26.21 3.55 8.19
C VAL A 1071 -25.58 3.27 9.54
N PHE A 1072 -26.18 3.83 10.59
CA PHE A 1072 -25.99 3.36 11.95
C PHE A 1072 -27.33 2.99 12.59
N SER A 1073 -27.28 2.19 13.64
CA SER A 1073 -28.43 1.92 14.50
C SER A 1073 -28.12 2.28 15.95
N ALA A 1074 -29.16 2.68 16.68
CA ALA A 1074 -29.06 2.99 18.09
C ALA A 1074 -30.01 2.07 18.86
N VAL A 1075 -29.49 1.48 19.92
CA VAL A 1075 -30.26 0.63 20.82
C VAL A 1075 -30.28 1.29 22.18
N GLN A 1076 -31.48 1.50 22.73
CA GLN A 1076 -31.69 2.10 24.03
C GLN A 1076 -32.43 1.09 24.92
N ILE A 1077 -31.88 0.79 26.08
CA ILE A 1077 -32.49 -0.08 27.08
C ILE A 1077 -32.96 0.79 28.24
N GLU A 1078 -34.20 0.59 28.68
CA GLU A 1078 -34.79 1.17 29.88
C GLU A 1078 -35.53 0.07 30.65
N GLY A 1079 -34.87 -0.48 31.67
CA GLY A 1079 -35.40 -1.58 32.47
C GLY A 1079 -35.78 -2.78 31.61
N SER A 1080 -37.08 -3.08 31.57
CA SER A 1080 -37.64 -4.19 30.78
C SER A 1080 -38.05 -3.85 29.35
N THR A 1081 -37.65 -2.69 28.82
CA THR A 1081 -37.91 -2.32 27.41
C THR A 1081 -36.63 -1.99 26.65
N LEU A 1082 -36.47 -2.56 25.45
CA LEU A 1082 -35.42 -2.27 24.48
C LEU A 1082 -36.05 -1.54 23.29
N TYR A 1083 -35.48 -0.41 22.90
CA TYR A 1083 -35.85 0.39 21.74
C TYR A 1083 -34.73 0.37 20.71
N PHE A 1084 -35.09 0.27 19.44
CA PHE A 1084 -34.16 0.26 18.32
C PHE A 1084 -34.59 1.30 17.28
N ASP A 1085 -33.64 2.07 16.79
CA ASP A 1085 -33.79 2.96 15.64
C ASP A 1085 -32.63 2.73 14.65
N ALA A 1086 -32.90 2.84 13.34
CA ALA A 1086 -31.88 2.84 12.30
C ALA A 1086 -31.96 4.10 11.45
N TYR A 1087 -30.80 4.66 11.07
CA TYR A 1087 -30.69 5.93 10.33
C TYR A 1087 -29.68 5.86 9.22
N THR A 1088 -30.06 6.30 8.02
CA THR A 1088 -29.08 6.68 7.00
C THR A 1088 -28.43 8.00 7.37
N VAL A 1089 -27.19 8.20 6.97
CA VAL A 1089 -26.41 9.43 7.15
C VAL A 1089 -26.06 10.01 5.78
N ASP A 1090 -26.28 11.30 5.60
CA ASP A 1090 -25.87 12.04 4.40
C ASP A 1090 -25.36 13.42 4.84
N ASN A 1091 -24.05 13.65 4.72
CA ASN A 1091 -23.40 14.92 5.08
C ASN A 1091 -23.84 15.45 6.46
N GLY A 1092 -23.75 14.58 7.47
CA GLY A 1092 -24.12 14.89 8.86
C GLY A 1092 -25.63 14.95 9.15
N LYS A 1093 -26.50 14.69 8.17
CA LYS A 1093 -27.96 14.64 8.35
C LYS A 1093 -28.43 13.19 8.45
N THR A 1094 -29.41 12.94 9.32
CA THR A 1094 -29.96 11.60 9.52
C THR A 1094 -31.38 11.47 8.95
N ALA A 1095 -31.69 10.34 8.32
CA ALA A 1095 -33.07 9.96 8.02
C ALA A 1095 -33.40 8.58 8.63
N ARG A 1096 -34.45 8.52 9.46
CA ARG A 1096 -34.83 7.28 10.15
C ARG A 1096 -35.52 6.31 9.18
N ILE A 1097 -34.95 5.12 9.00
CA ILE A 1097 -35.43 4.12 8.03
C ILE A 1097 -36.29 3.00 8.66
N ASP A 1098 -36.11 2.76 9.97
CA ASP A 1098 -36.87 1.79 10.74
C ASP A 1098 -36.81 2.09 12.26
N SER A 1099 -37.76 1.54 13.00
CA SER A 1099 -37.78 1.58 14.47
C SER A 1099 -38.67 0.47 15.04
N PHE A 1100 -38.25 -0.19 16.11
CA PHE A 1100 -39.07 -1.17 16.84
C PHE A 1100 -38.72 -1.19 18.33
N ALA A 1101 -39.52 -1.90 19.13
CA ALA A 1101 -39.19 -2.16 20.52
C ALA A 1101 -39.49 -3.61 20.93
N LEU A 1102 -38.84 -4.08 21.98
CA LEU A 1102 -39.13 -5.33 22.68
C LEU A 1102 -39.42 -4.99 24.14
N GLN A 1103 -40.48 -5.55 24.72
CA GLN A 1103 -40.81 -5.34 26.13
C GLN A 1103 -40.97 -6.70 26.82
N LYS A 1104 -40.13 -6.95 27.83
CA LYS A 1104 -40.23 -8.12 28.72
C LYS A 1104 -41.08 -7.80 29.95
N ALA A 1105 -41.49 -8.84 30.66
CA ALA A 1105 -42.01 -8.70 32.01
C ALA A 1105 -41.00 -7.95 32.90
N ALA A 1106 -41.51 -7.10 33.80
CA ALA A 1106 -40.69 -6.40 34.77
C ALA A 1106 -40.00 -7.43 35.70
N ALA A 1107 -38.72 -7.24 36.01
CA ALA A 1107 -38.05 -8.06 37.00
C ALA A 1107 -38.76 -7.91 38.35
N PRO A 1108 -38.96 -9.00 39.12
CA PRO A 1108 -39.55 -8.88 40.45
C PRO A 1108 -38.66 -7.97 41.31
N THR A 1109 -39.25 -6.90 41.85
CA THR A 1109 -38.57 -5.99 42.77
C THR A 1109 -38.11 -6.79 43.98
N ALA A 1110 -36.80 -6.84 44.21
CA ALA A 1110 -36.25 -7.37 45.46
C ALA A 1110 -36.79 -6.51 46.61
N GLU A 1111 -37.74 -7.05 47.37
CA GLU A 1111 -38.15 -6.45 48.63
C GLU A 1111 -36.94 -6.42 49.56
N THR A 1112 -36.44 -5.22 49.82
CA THR A 1112 -35.47 -4.97 50.88
C THR A 1112 -36.17 -5.24 52.22
N GLU A 1113 -36.06 -6.46 52.71
CA GLU A 1113 -36.31 -6.76 54.13
C GLU A 1113 -35.28 -5.99 54.97
N THR A 1114 -35.70 -4.83 55.46
CA THR A 1114 -35.03 -4.15 56.58
C THR A 1114 -35.07 -5.05 57.82
N PRO A 1115 -33.93 -5.39 58.44
CA PRO A 1115 -33.93 -6.09 59.73
C PRO A 1115 -34.47 -5.16 60.82
N ALA A 1116 -35.46 -5.64 61.56
CA ALA A 1116 -36.00 -4.96 62.72
C ALA A 1116 -34.99 -4.94 63.88
N GLY A 1117 -34.73 -3.73 64.39
CA GLY A 1117 -34.65 -3.43 65.82
C GLY A 1117 -33.37 -3.78 66.59
N ALA A 1118 -32.56 -2.76 66.89
CA ALA A 1118 -31.96 -2.59 68.22
C ALA A 1118 -31.89 -1.09 68.55
N GLU A 1119 -32.38 -0.76 69.75
CA GLU A 1119 -32.70 0.58 70.22
C GLU A 1119 -31.49 1.45 70.66
N GLN A 1120 -31.84 2.74 70.87
CA GLN A 1120 -31.41 3.67 71.94
C GLN A 1120 -30.39 4.78 71.62
N GLY A 1121 -30.87 6.03 71.74
CA GLY A 1121 -30.07 7.23 72.01
C GLY A 1121 -30.75 8.52 71.55
N GLY A 1122 -31.27 9.35 72.46
CA GLY A 1122 -32.19 10.47 72.15
C GLY A 1122 -31.56 11.80 71.70
N SER A 1123 -32.42 12.59 71.03
CA SER A 1123 -32.58 14.06 70.81
C SER A 1123 -31.58 15.10 71.38
N PRO A 1124 -31.59 16.39 70.93
CA PRO A 1124 -32.52 17.07 69.99
C PRO A 1124 -31.87 17.98 68.90
N ALA A 1125 -32.72 18.44 67.98
CA ALA A 1125 -32.51 19.48 66.97
C ALA A 1125 -32.26 20.91 67.55
N PRO A 1126 -31.98 21.88 66.66
CA PRO A 1126 -33.01 22.93 66.51
C PRO A 1126 -33.39 23.25 65.06
N GLN A 1127 -34.66 23.61 64.93
CA GLN A 1127 -35.36 24.13 63.76
C GLN A 1127 -34.87 25.54 63.38
N HIS A 1128 -34.99 25.89 62.10
CA HIS A 1128 -35.60 27.18 61.76
C HIS A 1128 -36.38 27.14 60.46
N ASN A 1129 -37.59 27.66 60.60
CA ASN A 1129 -38.69 27.84 59.67
C ASN A 1129 -38.52 29.21 58.97
N THR A 1130 -38.95 29.36 57.70
CA THR A 1130 -40.00 30.31 57.26
C THR A 1130 -39.99 30.65 55.75
N GLN A 1131 -41.11 30.32 55.10
CA GLN A 1131 -42.02 31.17 54.31
C GLN A 1131 -41.59 31.88 53.00
N ASN A 1132 -42.23 31.42 51.90
CA ASN A 1132 -43.00 32.14 50.87
C ASN A 1132 -42.75 33.63 50.60
N THR A 1133 -42.59 33.98 49.31
CA THR A 1133 -43.53 34.91 48.63
C THR A 1133 -43.50 34.76 47.11
N VAL A 1134 -44.71 34.72 46.51
CA VAL A 1134 -45.02 34.80 45.09
C VAL A 1134 -45.50 36.22 44.79
N VAL A 1135 -45.05 36.87 43.71
CA VAL A 1135 -45.84 37.88 42.96
C VAL A 1135 -45.47 37.86 41.45
N THR A 1136 -46.51 37.71 40.64
CA THR A 1136 -46.65 37.86 39.16
C THR A 1136 -46.43 39.32 38.68
N GLN A 1137 -46.15 39.71 37.42
CA GLN A 1137 -46.94 39.50 36.19
C GLN A 1137 -46.35 40.32 35.00
N LYS A 1138 -46.53 39.79 33.78
CA LYS A 1138 -46.84 40.46 32.47
C LYS A 1138 -45.75 41.08 31.56
N ALA A 1139 -46.15 41.09 30.28
CA ALA A 1139 -45.35 40.99 29.05
C ALA A 1139 -45.49 42.21 28.11
N SER A 1140 -44.58 42.35 27.11
CA SER A 1140 -44.93 42.72 25.71
C SER A 1140 -43.73 42.74 24.71
N LYS A 1141 -43.96 42.10 23.53
CA LYS A 1141 -43.67 42.48 22.12
C LYS A 1141 -42.24 42.70 21.52
N SER A 1142 -41.88 41.77 20.62
CA SER A 1142 -41.45 41.86 19.18
C SER A 1142 -40.44 42.89 18.62
N VAL A 1143 -39.43 42.41 17.85
CA VAL A 1143 -39.16 42.57 16.37
C VAL A 1143 -37.69 42.13 16.04
N PRO A 1144 -37.39 41.53 14.85
CA PRO A 1144 -36.08 40.95 14.50
C PRO A 1144 -35.18 41.86 13.63
N VAL A 1145 -33.89 41.52 13.48
CA VAL A 1145 -32.93 42.18 12.58
C VAL A 1145 -32.13 41.14 11.78
N SER A 1146 -32.03 41.37 10.47
CA SER A 1146 -31.15 40.70 9.49
C SER A 1146 -29.98 41.59 9.08
N SER A 1147 -28.93 41.01 8.46
CA SER A 1147 -28.28 41.57 7.26
C SER A 1147 -27.17 40.65 6.71
N ASP A 1148 -27.27 40.31 5.43
CA ASP A 1148 -26.25 39.77 4.53
C ASP A 1148 -25.16 40.81 4.18
N ILE A 1149 -23.93 40.36 3.86
CA ILE A 1149 -23.00 41.04 2.94
C ILE A 1149 -22.22 40.03 2.10
N THR A 1150 -22.29 40.21 0.78
CA THR A 1150 -21.55 39.54 -0.31
C THR A 1150 -20.25 40.30 -0.63
N LEU A 1151 -19.19 39.60 -1.07
CA LEU A 1151 -18.00 40.24 -1.69
C LEU A 1151 -17.66 39.60 -3.04
N ARG A 1152 -17.25 40.48 -3.96
CA ARG A 1152 -17.18 40.32 -5.42
C ARG A 1152 -15.79 39.94 -5.93
N SER A 1153 -15.82 39.28 -7.08
CA SER A 1153 -14.75 39.03 -8.05
C SER A 1153 -14.23 40.30 -8.76
N GLY A 1154 -12.96 40.26 -9.18
CA GLY A 1154 -12.35 41.25 -10.06
C GLY A 1154 -11.26 40.62 -10.93
N VAL A 1155 -11.49 40.64 -12.25
CA VAL A 1155 -10.55 40.28 -13.33
C VAL A 1155 -10.13 41.56 -14.04
N PRO A 1156 -8.88 41.71 -14.49
CA PRO A 1156 -8.52 42.66 -15.54
C PRO A 1156 -8.19 41.96 -16.87
N GLN A 1157 -8.73 42.54 -17.93
CA GLN A 1157 -8.60 42.19 -19.34
C GLN A 1157 -7.48 43.03 -19.97
N ALA A 1158 -6.67 42.47 -20.89
CA ALA A 1158 -5.75 43.23 -21.72
C ALA A 1158 -5.70 42.73 -23.18
N CYS A 1159 -5.34 43.66 -24.06
CA CYS A 1159 -5.59 43.77 -25.50
C CYS A 1159 -5.02 42.68 -26.42
N GLY A 1160 -5.70 42.50 -27.56
CA GLY A 1160 -5.24 41.67 -28.67
C GLY A 1160 -4.38 42.38 -29.72
N VAL A 1161 -3.71 41.59 -30.54
CA VAL A 1161 -3.19 41.92 -31.87
C VAL A 1161 -3.09 40.62 -32.70
N SER A 1162 -3.37 40.70 -33.99
CA SER A 1162 -3.08 39.70 -35.05
C SER A 1162 -2.73 40.52 -36.32
N PRO A 1163 -2.25 39.98 -37.47
CA PRO A 1163 -1.90 38.58 -37.85
C PRO A 1163 -0.58 38.46 -38.69
N ALA A 1164 -0.16 37.24 -39.09
CA ALA A 1164 0.18 36.84 -40.50
C ALA A 1164 1.13 35.61 -40.69
N GLN A 1165 0.67 34.69 -41.57
CA GLN A 1165 1.35 33.94 -42.66
C GLN A 1165 2.15 32.60 -42.46
N GLN A 1166 1.49 31.52 -42.94
CA GLN A 1166 1.89 30.52 -43.98
C GLN A 1166 3.25 29.77 -43.94
N SER A 1167 3.27 28.43 -43.88
CA SER A 1167 3.31 27.49 -45.05
C SER A 1167 3.79 26.04 -44.74
N GLN A 1168 2.92 25.05 -45.04
CA GLN A 1168 3.06 23.74 -45.74
C GLN A 1168 4.24 22.72 -45.55
N PRO A 1169 3.98 21.41 -45.86
CA PRO A 1169 4.56 20.22 -45.18
C PRO A 1169 5.42 19.29 -46.08
N ALA A 1170 6.12 18.32 -45.50
CA ALA A 1170 6.61 17.05 -46.11
C ALA A 1170 7.39 16.25 -45.04
N GLY A 1171 7.43 14.93 -44.98
CA GLY A 1171 6.90 13.84 -45.80
C GLY A 1171 7.43 12.52 -45.22
N GLU A 1172 6.61 11.49 -45.21
CA GLU A 1172 6.94 10.12 -44.79
C GLU A 1172 7.91 9.45 -45.76
N THR A 1173 8.81 8.62 -45.24
CA THR A 1173 9.40 7.51 -46.00
C THR A 1173 9.60 6.30 -45.09
N ASP A 1174 8.84 5.24 -45.40
CA ASP A 1174 9.01 3.86 -44.95
C ASP A 1174 10.42 3.33 -45.19
N THR A 1175 10.91 2.43 -44.33
CA THR A 1175 11.70 1.26 -44.77
C THR A 1175 11.70 0.14 -43.72
N VAL A 1176 11.58 -1.07 -44.25
CA VAL A 1176 11.38 -2.39 -43.62
C VAL A 1176 12.70 -2.95 -43.07
N PHE A 1177 12.65 -3.63 -41.91
CA PHE A 1177 13.73 -4.46 -41.34
C PHE A 1177 13.30 -5.94 -41.29
N ASP A 1178 14.30 -6.83 -41.38
CA ASP A 1178 14.18 -8.29 -41.21
C ASP A 1178 15.26 -8.79 -40.24
N GLU A 1179 14.79 -9.65 -39.32
CA GLU A 1179 15.44 -10.68 -38.45
C GLU A 1179 16.33 -10.33 -37.24
N ALA A 1180 16.06 -11.07 -36.16
CA ALA A 1180 16.30 -10.78 -34.74
C ALA A 1180 17.48 -11.54 -34.08
N ILE A 1181 17.95 -11.01 -32.94
CA ILE A 1181 18.91 -11.60 -31.99
C ILE A 1181 18.42 -11.28 -30.54
N PRO A 1182 18.51 -12.21 -29.57
CA PRO A 1182 17.92 -12.06 -28.23
C PRO A 1182 18.65 -11.01 -27.36
N LEU A 1183 17.88 -10.17 -26.66
CA LEU A 1183 18.33 -9.07 -25.82
C LEU A 1183 17.98 -9.31 -24.35
N THR A 1184 18.95 -9.12 -23.46
CA THR A 1184 18.80 -9.05 -22.01
C THR A 1184 18.82 -7.57 -21.60
N GLY A 1185 17.67 -6.99 -21.19
CA GLY A 1185 17.55 -5.58 -20.83
C GLY A 1185 17.10 -5.34 -19.38
N SER A 1186 17.76 -4.39 -18.71
CA SER A 1186 17.67 -4.01 -17.29
C SER A 1186 16.34 -3.37 -16.87
N ASN A 1187 15.84 -3.75 -15.68
CA ASN A 1187 14.50 -3.43 -15.12
C ASN A 1187 14.32 -2.00 -14.54
N GLU A 1188 15.30 -1.10 -14.63
CA GLU A 1188 15.41 0.03 -13.67
C GLU A 1188 14.83 1.37 -14.18
N ALA A 1189 14.75 1.58 -15.50
CA ALA A 1189 14.03 2.73 -16.09
C ALA A 1189 12.49 2.57 -16.05
N ASN A 1190 12.02 1.44 -15.54
CA ASN A 1190 10.69 0.92 -15.82
C ASN A 1190 9.66 1.27 -14.73
N GLY A 1191 10.10 1.68 -13.53
CA GLY A 1191 9.23 1.79 -12.35
C GLY A 1191 8.08 2.81 -12.43
N ALA A 1192 8.31 4.02 -12.97
CA ALA A 1192 7.26 5.04 -13.11
C ALA A 1192 6.26 4.70 -14.22
N LEU A 1193 6.75 4.08 -15.31
CA LEU A 1193 5.92 3.60 -16.41
C LEU A 1193 5.15 2.33 -16.02
N TYR A 1194 5.76 1.49 -15.18
CA TYR A 1194 5.12 0.38 -14.50
C TYR A 1194 3.92 0.87 -13.69
N LEU A 1195 3.97 1.95 -12.92
CA LEU A 1195 2.78 2.43 -12.20
C LEU A 1195 1.57 2.70 -13.12
N LEU A 1196 1.79 3.29 -14.29
CA LEU A 1196 0.73 3.61 -15.26
C LEU A 1196 0.24 2.34 -16.00
N CYS A 1197 1.13 1.41 -16.33
CA CYS A 1197 0.80 0.13 -16.92
C CYS A 1197 0.22 -0.90 -15.91
N PHE A 1198 0.67 -0.89 -14.66
CA PHE A 1198 0.16 -1.68 -13.53
C PHE A 1198 -1.19 -1.16 -13.07
N ALA A 1199 -1.46 0.16 -13.09
CA ALA A 1199 -2.81 0.67 -12.89
C ALA A 1199 -3.79 0.04 -13.90
N GLY A 1200 -3.35 -0.23 -15.13
CA GLY A 1200 -4.10 -0.98 -16.12
C GLY A 1200 -4.11 -2.51 -15.92
N LEU A 1201 -2.96 -3.13 -15.69
CA LEU A 1201 -2.85 -4.57 -15.45
C LEU A 1201 -3.50 -5.02 -14.14
N ALA A 1202 -3.64 -4.14 -13.16
CA ALA A 1202 -4.29 -4.42 -11.89
C ALA A 1202 -5.82 -4.38 -12.03
N ALA A 1203 -6.38 -3.62 -12.98
CA ALA A 1203 -7.79 -3.80 -13.40
C ALA A 1203 -8.00 -5.16 -14.11
N LEU A 1204 -7.00 -5.63 -14.85
CA LEU A 1204 -6.92 -6.98 -15.42
C LEU A 1204 -6.76 -8.07 -14.35
N ALA A 1205 -6.02 -7.79 -13.26
CA ALA A 1205 -5.89 -8.68 -12.10
C ALA A 1205 -7.16 -8.76 -11.25
N ALA A 1206 -8.02 -7.72 -11.29
CA ALA A 1206 -9.37 -7.77 -10.71
C ALA A 1206 -10.25 -8.86 -11.36
N LEU A 1207 -10.00 -9.22 -12.63
CA LEU A 1207 -10.61 -10.39 -13.28
C LEU A 1207 -10.07 -11.73 -12.74
N ARG A 1208 -8.85 -11.75 -12.17
CA ARG A 1208 -8.17 -12.94 -11.63
C ARG A 1208 -8.52 -13.21 -10.15
N ALA A 1209 -9.05 -12.23 -9.42
CA ALA A 1209 -9.29 -12.29 -7.97
C ALA A 1209 -10.43 -13.23 -7.50
N LYS A 1210 -10.90 -14.16 -8.34
CA LYS A 1210 -11.96 -15.13 -8.00
C LYS A 1210 -11.48 -16.58 -7.82
N ARG A 1211 -10.17 -16.85 -7.94
CA ARG A 1211 -9.65 -18.23 -7.98
C ARG A 1211 -9.61 -18.97 -6.64
N THR A 1212 -9.90 -18.33 -5.51
CA THR A 1212 -9.95 -19.00 -4.18
C THR A 1212 -11.34 -19.46 -3.74
N LYS A 1213 -12.40 -19.34 -4.56
CA LYS A 1213 -13.76 -19.78 -4.16
C LYS A 1213 -14.35 -20.95 -4.96
N LYS A 1214 -13.60 -21.55 -5.91
CA LYS A 1214 -14.15 -22.54 -6.85
C LYS A 1214 -13.66 -23.99 -6.70
N GLU A 1215 -12.83 -24.31 -5.71
CA GLU A 1215 -12.45 -25.72 -5.44
C GLU A 1215 -13.51 -26.53 -4.67
N TYR A 1216 -14.72 -25.99 -4.42
CA TYR A 1216 -15.78 -26.73 -3.73
C TYR A 1216 -17.13 -26.85 -4.47
N ASN A 1217 -17.27 -26.35 -5.70
CA ASN A 1217 -18.50 -26.58 -6.49
C ASN A 1217 -18.23 -26.55 -8.01
N ASN A 1218 -17.63 -27.63 -8.51
CA ASN A 1218 -18.12 -28.44 -9.63
C ASN A 1218 -17.15 -29.59 -9.91
#